data_AF-A0A402D6F7-F1
#
_entry.id   AF-A0A402D6F7-F1
#
_cell.length_a   1.000
_cell.length_b   1.000
_cell.length_c   1.000
_cell.angle_alpha   90.00
_cell.angle_beta   90.00
_cell.angle_gamma   90.00
#
_symmetry.space_group_name_H-M   'P 1'
#
loop_
_entity.id
_entity.type
_entity.pdbx_description
1 polymer ?
#
loop_
_entity_poly.entity_id
_entity_poly.type
_entity_poly.pdbx_seq_one_letter_code
_entity_poly.pdbx_strand_id
1 'polypeptide(L)'
;MRILNRSTRYLLGGMISISLCSPAPHSVLAQAPAPPGAPTALGMENGTMDFSTPDFALKLVKSSQTIAALLPAGGAGFDFTPSDRLAERSGDGFFDLGDLTLRLRSQTSGDWTDYSTAKHRQPVTPLPTTGGALASSDLTPTLDPDCPLQITRTWALDSGKLVLKFDIKNKSASVVQIGALGIPMVFNNIITNRELAEAHEKCAFSDPYIGQDAGYLQVTRLSGHGPTLIVTPYGKTPFEAYQLLNEPRRPEQTFEGMMNWLVHTEAYAEKEWRGVKQWNAPTMASLAPGETRTYGVKFLLSDTIRHIDKTLEANKRPLAIGIPGYVLPMDQDGRLFLKYPQAVKEIRVEPAGAIATAAAPPARNGWKAYALHGKTWGRARLTVTYADGLKQTVSYYVIKPAARAVADMGRFLTTKQWFVDPQDPFGRSPSVISYDREADKQVTQDSRVWISGLGDEGGSGAYVAAAMKEFGQPSPEEVAKYEQFVDGVLWGGIQYKDGPNKYGVRKSMFYYDPKGLPNFQYDPAQDWRSWTSWNKKDSEDIGRGYNYPHVVAAYWAMYRVARNHPGMVKNHPWDWYLDQAYQTTMYLTSTDANGDDTVGYMQLGLMEGDVFLELLKDVKREGWTDKAAALEARMKTRADRWSKRDYPFGSEMAWDSTGQEEVYSWSKYFGYDAQAEVTLSAILGYMPTLPHWGYNGDARRYWDFLYGGKLSRIERQIHHYGSGLNAIPVLKEYRDHPDDYYLLRVGYGGVMGPLSNIDQDGFASAAFHTFPSTLKWDAYSGDYGPNFFGHALDAATYVIDHPDFGWQAFGGNVTHHGDWIAIHPRDSFRSRVYIAPRGLWLTLDAGAFDTVEVNTKTNAVRIGLVPKTKETPLARLLIEQPAKISGVGAYHPSETPALEHGAYPIALKDGVTWVKLNDR
;
A
#
# COMPACT_ATOMS: atom_id res chain seq x y z
N MET A 1 18.71 18.69 1.64
CA MET A 1 17.76 19.36 2.58
C MET A 1 18.51 20.39 3.45
N ARG A 2 18.56 21.68 3.06
CA ARG A 2 19.40 22.71 3.75
C ARG A 2 18.85 24.13 3.60
N ILE A 3 17.65 24.43 4.08
CA ILE A 3 17.23 25.81 4.38
C ILE A 3 16.36 25.78 5.63
N LEU A 4 16.99 25.92 6.80
CA LEU A 4 16.41 26.47 8.04
C LEU A 4 17.52 26.43 9.10
N ASN A 5 18.44 27.39 9.02
CA ASN A 5 19.34 27.66 10.14
C ASN A 5 19.78 29.13 10.10
N ARG A 6 19.02 29.96 10.82
CA ARG A 6 19.34 31.32 11.32
C ARG A 6 18.10 31.71 12.13
N SER A 7 18.05 31.53 13.44
CA SER A 7 18.61 32.40 14.49
C SER A 7 18.13 31.74 15.80
N THR A 8 18.90 31.59 16.88
CA THR A 8 19.15 32.63 17.89
C THR A 8 20.03 31.98 18.98
N ARG A 9 21.01 32.71 19.49
CA ARG A 9 21.97 32.28 20.51
C ARG A 9 21.67 32.93 21.86
N TYR A 10 21.71 32.12 22.92
CA TYR A 10 21.94 32.38 24.36
C TYR A 10 20.91 33.15 25.21
N LEU A 11 20.40 32.51 26.29
CA LEU A 11 20.92 32.63 27.66
C LEU A 11 20.23 31.66 28.64
N LEU A 12 21.05 31.01 29.49
CA LEU A 12 20.68 30.14 30.61
C LEU A 12 20.14 30.95 31.81
N GLY A 13 19.24 30.35 32.60
CA GLY A 13 19.04 30.74 34.01
C GLY A 13 17.89 30.03 34.73
N GLY A 14 18.22 29.23 35.76
CA GLY A 14 17.39 29.08 36.96
C GLY A 14 16.51 27.82 37.10
N MET A 15 17.01 26.82 37.83
CA MET A 15 16.22 25.75 38.47
C MET A 15 15.41 26.30 39.65
N ILE A 16 14.13 25.89 39.79
CA ILE A 16 13.48 25.65 41.09
C ILE A 16 12.53 24.46 40.95
N SER A 17 12.75 23.44 41.78
CA SER A 17 11.95 22.21 41.90
C SER A 17 10.86 22.37 42.97
N ILE A 18 9.61 22.00 42.66
CA ILE A 18 8.60 21.63 43.67
C ILE A 18 7.83 20.40 43.16
N SER A 19 8.01 19.28 43.87
CA SER A 19 7.31 18.01 43.66
C SER A 19 5.97 18.00 44.41
N LEU A 20 4.89 17.59 43.76
CA LEU A 20 3.67 17.07 44.40
C LEU A 20 3.07 15.95 43.51
N CYS A 21 2.88 14.78 44.12
CA CYS A 21 2.41 13.54 43.49
C CYS A 21 0.90 13.50 43.29
N SER A 22 0.44 12.98 42.14
CA SER A 22 -0.89 12.38 41.88
C SER A 22 -0.86 11.59 40.56
N PRO A 23 -1.76 10.60 40.35
CA PRO A 23 -1.51 9.43 39.48
C PRO A 23 -1.63 9.78 37.99
N ALA A 24 -0.67 9.31 37.20
CA ALA A 24 -0.58 9.63 35.78
C ALA A 24 -1.60 8.84 34.93
N PRO A 25 -2.42 9.51 34.09
CA PRO A 25 -2.97 8.91 32.90
C PRO A 25 -1.83 8.69 31.89
N HIS A 26 -1.89 7.62 31.10
CA HIS A 26 -0.90 7.31 30.07
C HIS A 26 -0.92 8.38 28.96
N SER A 27 -0.15 9.45 29.16
CA SER A 27 0.16 10.45 28.15
C SER A 27 1.35 9.96 27.32
N VAL A 28 1.11 9.86 26.01
CA VAL A 28 2.14 9.67 24.99
C VAL A 28 2.99 10.95 24.98
N LEU A 29 4.05 10.97 25.78
CA LEU A 29 5.11 11.96 25.63
C LEU A 29 5.79 11.73 24.27
N ALA A 30 5.91 12.78 23.47
CA ALA A 30 6.89 12.83 22.40
C ALA A 30 8.28 12.59 23.03
N GLN A 31 8.80 11.38 22.89
CA GLN A 31 10.02 10.93 23.55
C GLN A 31 11.21 11.25 22.66
N ALA A 32 12.05 12.17 23.12
CA ALA A 32 13.27 12.59 22.45
C ALA A 32 14.22 11.41 22.14
N PRO A 33 15.01 11.47 21.05
CA PRO A 33 16.02 10.47 20.76
C PRO A 33 16.99 10.31 21.94
N ALA A 34 17.41 9.06 22.20
CA ALA A 34 18.45 8.78 23.17
C ALA A 34 19.75 9.54 22.80
N PRO A 35 20.52 10.05 23.78
CA PRO A 35 21.76 10.74 23.51
C PRO A 35 22.77 9.80 22.81
N PRO A 36 23.61 10.31 21.88
CA PRO A 36 24.72 9.54 21.34
C PRO A 36 25.79 9.33 22.42
N GLY A 37 26.11 8.07 22.72
CA GLY A 37 27.16 7.72 23.70
C GLY A 37 26.94 6.47 24.54
N ALA A 38 26.01 5.58 24.20
CA ALA A 38 25.98 4.26 24.85
C ALA A 38 27.32 3.54 24.63
N PRO A 39 27.87 2.83 25.63
CA PRO A 39 29.08 2.03 25.46
C PRO A 39 28.91 1.04 24.31
N THR A 40 29.93 0.91 23.45
CA THR A 40 29.96 -0.10 22.40
C THR A 40 29.95 -1.49 23.05
N ALA A 41 28.95 -2.32 22.75
CA ALA A 41 28.77 -3.64 23.34
C ALA A 41 28.81 -4.78 22.30
N LEU A 42 28.76 -4.45 21.01
CA LEU A 42 28.85 -5.41 19.90
C LEU A 42 30.26 -5.98 19.68
N GLY A 43 31.30 -5.34 20.24
CA GLY A 43 32.69 -5.79 20.16
C GLY A 43 33.31 -5.65 18.76
N MET A 44 32.99 -4.55 18.08
CA MET A 44 33.44 -4.24 16.71
C MET A 44 34.96 -4.07 16.60
N GLU A 45 35.62 -3.64 17.68
CA GLU A 45 37.06 -3.47 17.78
C GLU A 45 37.86 -4.78 17.57
N ASN A 46 37.20 -5.94 17.74
CA ASN A 46 37.81 -7.26 17.53
C ASN A 46 37.73 -7.74 16.06
N GLY A 47 37.19 -6.92 15.16
CA GLY A 47 37.12 -7.15 13.71
C GLY A 47 35.98 -8.08 13.27
N THR A 48 36.01 -8.47 11.99
CA THR A 48 35.02 -9.36 11.36
C THR A 48 35.61 -10.71 10.96
N MET A 49 34.73 -11.70 10.79
CA MET A 49 34.99 -12.94 10.09
C MET A 49 34.35 -12.84 8.70
N ASP A 50 35.15 -12.99 7.67
CA ASP A 50 34.73 -12.78 6.29
C ASP A 50 34.64 -14.13 5.57
N PHE A 51 33.48 -14.39 4.96
CA PHE A 51 33.19 -15.63 4.24
C PHE A 51 32.70 -15.33 2.82
N SER A 52 33.21 -16.09 1.86
CA SER A 52 32.66 -16.11 0.50
C SER A 52 31.78 -17.35 0.35
N THR A 53 30.51 -17.14 0.01
CA THR A 53 29.53 -18.19 -0.27
C THR A 53 29.09 -18.08 -1.73
N PRO A 54 28.42 -19.09 -2.30
CA PRO A 54 27.97 -19.03 -3.70
C PRO A 54 27.09 -17.80 -4.01
N ASP A 55 26.23 -17.41 -3.06
CA ASP A 55 25.25 -16.33 -3.28
C ASP A 55 25.62 -15.02 -2.58
N PHE A 56 26.56 -15.02 -1.63
CA PHE A 56 26.85 -13.86 -0.78
C PHE A 56 28.33 -13.75 -0.38
N ALA A 57 28.81 -12.51 -0.27
CA ALA A 57 29.91 -12.17 0.63
C ALA A 57 29.32 -11.84 2.02
N LEU A 58 29.60 -12.70 2.99
CA LEU A 58 29.09 -12.63 4.37
C LEU A 58 30.19 -12.12 5.29
N LYS A 59 29.86 -11.12 6.12
CA LYS A 59 30.72 -10.69 7.23
C LYS A 59 29.99 -10.86 8.55
N LEU A 60 30.64 -11.48 9.52
CA LEU A 60 30.15 -11.61 10.89
C LEU A 60 31.03 -10.81 11.85
N VAL A 61 30.46 -10.10 12.81
CA VAL A 61 31.26 -9.47 13.88
C VAL A 61 31.91 -10.59 14.70
N LYS A 62 33.23 -10.52 14.93
CA LYS A 62 33.97 -11.65 15.54
C LYS A 62 33.50 -11.95 16.97
N SER A 63 33.20 -10.91 17.74
CA SER A 63 32.79 -11.01 19.15
C SER A 63 31.38 -11.59 19.31
N SER A 64 30.42 -11.12 18.52
CA SER A 64 29.01 -11.50 18.67
C SER A 64 28.59 -12.62 17.71
N GLN A 65 29.35 -12.90 16.65
CA GLN A 65 29.00 -13.68 15.45
C GLN A 65 27.59 -13.38 14.86
N THR A 66 27.09 -12.16 15.03
CA THR A 66 25.96 -11.61 14.27
C THR A 66 26.44 -11.03 12.94
N ILE A 67 25.55 -10.87 11.96
CA ILE A 67 25.92 -10.30 10.66
C ILE A 67 26.36 -8.83 10.83
N ALA A 68 27.53 -8.53 10.29
CA ALA A 68 27.98 -7.17 10.02
C ALA A 68 27.59 -6.70 8.62
N ALA A 69 27.69 -7.58 7.61
CA ALA A 69 27.37 -7.27 6.22
C ALA A 69 26.87 -8.50 5.47
N LEU A 70 25.88 -8.34 4.60
CA LEU A 70 25.34 -9.40 3.72
C LEU A 70 25.21 -8.87 2.30
N LEU A 71 26.30 -8.99 1.53
CA LEU A 71 26.37 -8.50 0.16
C LEU A 71 26.02 -9.62 -0.81
N PRO A 72 25.00 -9.48 -1.68
CA PRO A 72 24.67 -10.50 -2.65
C PRO A 72 25.67 -10.54 -3.80
N ALA A 73 25.90 -11.74 -4.34
CA ALA A 73 26.57 -11.93 -5.61
C ALA A 73 25.82 -11.16 -6.72
N GLY A 74 26.56 -10.44 -7.56
CA GLY A 74 25.97 -9.60 -8.61
C GLY A 74 25.28 -8.32 -8.10
N GLY A 75 25.37 -8.00 -6.81
CA GLY A 75 24.73 -6.81 -6.20
C GLY A 75 25.45 -5.48 -6.36
N ALA A 76 26.55 -5.41 -7.11
CA ALA A 76 27.35 -4.20 -7.30
C ALA A 76 27.74 -3.47 -5.99
N GLY A 77 28.06 -4.21 -4.92
CA GLY A 77 28.44 -3.64 -3.62
C GLY A 77 27.26 -3.31 -2.70
N PHE A 78 26.02 -3.54 -3.14
CA PHE A 78 24.84 -3.43 -2.29
C PHE A 78 24.97 -4.33 -1.05
N ASP A 79 24.48 -3.85 0.09
CA ASP A 79 24.41 -4.60 1.35
C ASP A 79 22.98 -4.57 1.86
N PHE A 80 22.40 -5.76 2.10
CA PHE A 80 21.06 -5.85 2.67
C PHE A 80 20.99 -5.35 4.12
N THR A 81 22.11 -5.32 4.83
CA THR A 81 22.20 -4.94 6.24
C THR A 81 22.72 -3.51 6.44
N PRO A 82 22.45 -2.87 7.59
CA PRO A 82 22.90 -1.51 7.85
C PRO A 82 24.38 -1.46 8.28
N SER A 83 25.29 -2.05 7.50
CA SER A 83 26.72 -2.14 7.83
C SER A 83 27.37 -0.77 8.05
N ASP A 84 26.95 0.22 7.26
CA ASP A 84 27.39 1.61 7.37
C ASP A 84 26.89 2.33 8.64
N ARG A 85 25.96 1.71 9.37
CA ARG A 85 25.38 2.21 10.62
C ARG A 85 25.69 1.31 11.83
N LEU A 86 26.55 0.30 11.69
CA LEU A 86 26.87 -0.62 12.80
C LEU A 86 27.38 0.09 14.05
N ALA A 87 28.22 1.13 13.89
CA ALA A 87 28.74 1.89 15.02
C ALA A 87 27.60 2.55 15.82
N GLU A 88 26.61 3.14 15.14
CA GLU A 88 25.43 3.75 15.75
C GLU A 88 24.52 2.71 16.44
N ARG A 89 24.58 1.46 15.98
CA ARG A 89 23.75 0.34 16.44
C ARG A 89 24.51 -0.66 17.32
N SER A 90 25.67 -0.27 17.86
CA SER A 90 26.57 -1.19 18.56
C SER A 90 26.28 -1.36 20.07
N GLY A 91 25.33 -0.62 20.61
CA GLY A 91 24.97 -0.66 22.04
C GLY A 91 23.97 -1.77 22.39
N ASP A 92 23.78 -1.98 23.70
CA ASP A 92 22.74 -2.88 24.23
C ASP A 92 21.34 -2.47 23.74
N GLY A 93 20.51 -3.47 23.45
CA GLY A 93 19.14 -3.33 22.98
C GLY A 93 18.99 -3.13 21.47
N PHE A 94 20.06 -2.82 20.73
CA PHE A 94 20.05 -2.90 19.27
C PHE A 94 20.20 -4.34 18.82
N PHE A 95 19.37 -4.79 17.87
CA PHE A 95 19.42 -6.13 17.32
C PHE A 95 20.22 -6.17 16.02
N ASP A 96 20.79 -7.33 15.72
CA ASP A 96 21.42 -7.65 14.45
C ASP A 96 20.92 -9.00 13.94
N LEU A 97 21.06 -9.26 12.63
CA LEU A 97 20.69 -10.55 12.07
C LEU A 97 21.60 -11.64 12.68
N GLY A 98 20.98 -12.60 13.38
CA GLY A 98 21.69 -13.60 14.17
C GLY A 98 21.42 -13.52 15.68
N ASP A 99 20.68 -12.52 16.15
CA ASP A 99 20.15 -12.47 17.52
C ASP A 99 18.86 -13.31 17.69
N LEU A 100 18.39 -13.44 18.93
CA LEU A 100 17.11 -14.04 19.30
C LEU A 100 16.38 -13.25 20.38
N THR A 101 15.05 -13.33 20.33
CA THR A 101 14.12 -12.89 21.38
C THR A 101 13.28 -14.08 21.85
N LEU A 102 13.06 -14.21 23.15
CA LEU A 102 12.38 -15.36 23.76
C LEU A 102 11.44 -14.92 24.88
N ARG A 103 10.29 -15.60 25.00
CA ARG A 103 9.42 -15.56 26.18
C ARG A 103 9.22 -16.95 26.72
N LEU A 104 9.66 -17.18 27.95
CA LEU A 104 9.74 -18.51 28.54
C LEU A 104 8.90 -18.63 29.80
N ARG A 105 8.47 -19.86 30.11
CA ARG A 105 7.84 -20.22 31.39
C ARG A 105 8.26 -21.64 31.80
N SER A 106 8.63 -21.84 33.06
CA SER A 106 9.12 -23.14 33.58
C SER A 106 8.03 -24.06 34.15
N GLN A 107 6.76 -23.64 34.09
CA GLN A 107 5.58 -24.38 34.57
C GLN A 107 4.43 -24.28 33.55
N THR A 108 3.36 -25.06 33.72
CA THR A 108 2.14 -24.99 32.86
C THR A 108 1.21 -23.82 33.20
N SER A 109 1.55 -23.01 34.20
CA SER A 109 0.83 -21.80 34.60
C SER A 109 1.81 -20.79 35.21
N GLY A 110 1.52 -19.50 35.15
CA GLY A 110 2.37 -18.42 35.70
C GLY A 110 2.81 -17.41 34.63
N ASP A 111 3.63 -16.44 35.06
CA ASP A 111 4.10 -15.36 34.20
C ASP A 111 5.14 -15.79 33.17
N TRP A 112 5.08 -15.15 32.00
CA TRP A 112 6.13 -15.21 30.98
C TRP A 112 7.31 -14.31 31.36
N THR A 113 8.52 -14.83 31.22
CA THR A 113 9.79 -14.10 31.42
C THR A 113 10.46 -13.84 30.07
N ASP A 114 10.86 -12.59 29.83
CA ASP A 114 11.54 -12.14 28.62
C ASP A 114 13.05 -12.44 28.68
N TYR A 115 13.59 -13.02 27.62
CA TYR A 115 15.03 -13.19 27.40
C TYR A 115 15.41 -12.70 26.00
N SER A 116 16.61 -12.16 25.84
CA SER A 116 17.12 -11.66 24.56
C SER A 116 18.64 -11.69 24.52
N THR A 117 19.21 -12.05 23.37
CA THR A 117 20.67 -12.06 23.15
C THR A 117 21.25 -10.67 22.90
N ALA A 118 20.39 -9.68 22.68
CA ALA A 118 20.78 -8.29 22.42
C ALA A 118 20.60 -7.36 23.64
N LYS A 119 19.94 -7.83 24.72
CA LYS A 119 19.63 -7.00 25.90
C LYS A 119 20.89 -6.61 26.69
N HIS A 120 21.79 -7.57 26.88
CA HIS A 120 23.08 -7.39 27.56
C HIS A 120 24.15 -8.09 26.73
N ARG A 121 24.68 -7.39 25.71
CA ARG A 121 25.62 -7.99 24.77
C ARG A 121 26.92 -8.34 25.48
N GLN A 122 27.42 -9.53 25.16
CA GLN A 122 28.71 -10.04 25.59
C GLN A 122 29.33 -10.83 24.43
N PRO A 123 30.66 -10.98 24.37
CA PRO A 123 31.28 -11.89 23.43
C PRO A 123 30.72 -13.31 23.57
N VAL A 124 30.28 -13.91 22.47
CA VAL A 124 29.79 -15.29 22.47
C VAL A 124 30.97 -16.25 22.56
N THR A 125 30.74 -17.50 23.01
CA THR A 125 31.80 -18.51 23.05
C THR A 125 31.86 -19.24 21.71
N PRO A 126 32.93 -19.11 20.90
CA PRO A 126 33.04 -19.82 19.63
C PRO A 126 33.11 -21.33 19.86
N LEU A 127 32.44 -22.10 19.00
CA LEU A 127 32.47 -23.56 18.99
C LEU A 127 33.17 -24.07 17.72
N PRO A 128 33.76 -25.28 17.75
CA PRO A 128 34.35 -25.88 16.56
C PRO A 128 33.35 -25.98 15.41
N THR A 129 33.78 -25.63 14.20
CA THR A 129 32.98 -25.78 12.99
C THR A 129 33.26 -27.14 12.34
N THR A 130 32.19 -27.87 12.00
CA THR A 130 32.26 -29.13 11.25
C THR A 130 31.15 -29.13 10.19
N GLY A 131 31.29 -29.95 9.14
CA GLY A 131 30.20 -30.25 8.20
C GLY A 131 29.47 -29.03 7.62
N GLY A 132 30.15 -28.18 6.85
CA GLY A 132 29.55 -27.03 6.16
C GLY A 132 29.24 -25.81 7.05
N ALA A 133 29.50 -25.87 8.36
CA ALA A 133 29.41 -24.72 9.25
C ALA A 133 30.51 -23.68 8.95
N LEU A 134 30.11 -22.41 8.82
CA LEU A 134 30.99 -21.25 8.64
C LEU A 134 31.42 -20.68 9.99
N ALA A 135 30.47 -20.55 10.92
CA ALA A 135 30.69 -20.10 12.29
C ALA A 135 29.67 -20.76 13.22
N SER A 136 30.10 -21.12 14.43
CA SER A 136 29.22 -21.67 15.47
C SER A 136 29.59 -21.08 16.82
N SER A 137 28.59 -20.82 17.67
CA SER A 137 28.78 -20.19 18.97
C SER A 137 27.73 -20.57 20.00
N ASP A 138 28.14 -20.75 21.25
CA ASP A 138 27.25 -20.77 22.42
C ASP A 138 26.89 -19.32 22.82
N LEU A 139 25.59 -19.02 22.84
CA LEU A 139 25.05 -17.70 23.16
C LEU A 139 24.82 -17.47 24.67
N THR A 140 25.08 -18.48 25.51
CA THR A 140 24.89 -18.39 26.98
C THR A 140 25.50 -17.12 27.60
N PRO A 141 26.68 -16.62 27.19
CA PRO A 141 27.23 -15.37 27.76
C PRO A 141 26.34 -14.13 27.58
N THR A 142 25.44 -14.13 26.59
CA THR A 142 24.55 -13.00 26.27
C THR A 142 23.17 -13.09 26.94
N LEU A 143 22.89 -14.20 27.63
CA LEU A 143 21.60 -14.46 28.27
C LEU A 143 21.68 -14.19 29.77
N ASP A 144 20.56 -13.76 30.36
CA ASP A 144 20.47 -13.57 31.81
C ASP A 144 20.83 -14.89 32.54
N PRO A 145 21.58 -14.85 33.68
CA PRO A 145 22.13 -16.06 34.31
C PRO A 145 21.10 -17.12 34.71
N ASP A 146 19.85 -16.70 34.95
CA ASP A 146 18.71 -17.54 35.30
C ASP A 146 18.02 -18.19 34.09
N CYS A 147 18.43 -17.85 32.85
CA CYS A 147 17.84 -18.41 31.65
C CYS A 147 17.95 -19.95 31.64
N PRO A 148 16.82 -20.69 31.53
CA PRO A 148 16.80 -22.14 31.65
C PRO A 148 17.26 -22.86 30.39
N LEU A 149 17.68 -22.12 29.35
CA LEU A 149 18.08 -22.64 28.05
C LEU A 149 19.60 -22.51 27.85
N GLN A 150 20.14 -23.42 27.06
CA GLN A 150 21.43 -23.28 26.38
C GLN A 150 21.14 -23.15 24.88
N ILE A 151 21.76 -22.16 24.23
CA ILE A 151 21.48 -21.86 22.82
C ILE A 151 22.78 -21.89 22.03
N THR A 152 22.84 -22.75 21.03
CA THR A 152 23.92 -22.76 20.03
C THR A 152 23.41 -22.13 18.74
N ARG A 153 24.11 -21.10 18.25
CA ARG A 153 23.87 -20.53 16.91
C ARG A 153 24.89 -21.06 15.93
N THR A 154 24.45 -21.40 14.72
CA THR A 154 25.33 -21.82 13.63
C THR A 154 24.95 -21.12 12.32
N TRP A 155 25.93 -20.47 11.71
CA TRP A 155 25.91 -20.08 10.30
C TRP A 155 26.51 -21.20 9.47
N ALA A 156 25.80 -21.68 8.45
CA ALA A 156 26.27 -22.80 7.63
C ALA A 156 25.84 -22.67 6.17
N LEU A 157 26.41 -23.54 5.33
CA LEU A 157 25.91 -23.81 3.99
C LEU A 157 25.13 -25.12 3.98
N ASP A 158 23.87 -25.06 3.55
CA ASP A 158 23.04 -26.23 3.25
C ASP A 158 22.78 -26.28 1.74
N SER A 159 23.37 -27.27 1.07
CA SER A 159 23.30 -27.39 -0.40
C SER A 159 23.72 -26.10 -1.13
N GLY A 160 24.77 -25.45 -0.62
CA GLY A 160 25.29 -24.18 -1.15
C GLY A 160 24.52 -22.92 -0.75
N LYS A 161 23.41 -23.04 0.00
CA LYS A 161 22.60 -21.91 0.46
C LYS A 161 22.92 -21.54 1.90
N LEU A 162 23.02 -20.24 2.18
CA LEU A 162 23.29 -19.74 3.52
C LEU A 162 22.10 -20.04 4.45
N VAL A 163 22.39 -20.60 5.62
CA VAL A 163 21.40 -20.90 6.66
C VAL A 163 21.88 -20.40 8.02
N LEU A 164 20.94 -19.86 8.79
CA LEU A 164 21.09 -19.51 10.20
C LEU A 164 20.27 -20.51 11.03
N LYS A 165 20.92 -21.19 11.98
CA LYS A 165 20.29 -22.20 12.85
C LYS A 165 20.51 -21.85 14.31
N PHE A 166 19.54 -22.21 15.14
CA PHE A 166 19.57 -22.12 16.59
C PHE A 166 19.15 -23.46 17.18
N ASP A 167 20.08 -24.16 17.81
CA ASP A 167 19.80 -25.34 18.62
C ASP A 167 19.52 -24.87 20.04
N ILE A 168 18.26 -24.98 20.46
CA ILE A 168 17.77 -24.53 21.75
C ILE A 168 17.56 -25.74 22.64
N LYS A 169 18.41 -25.87 23.66
CA LYS A 169 18.40 -26.98 24.62
C LYS A 169 17.86 -26.53 25.97
N ASN A 170 16.95 -27.30 26.54
CA ASN A 170 16.56 -27.13 27.94
C ASN A 170 17.66 -27.74 28.84
N LYS A 171 18.38 -26.89 29.58
CA LYS A 171 19.42 -27.31 30.55
C LYS A 171 18.89 -27.46 31.98
N SER A 172 17.62 -27.15 32.21
CA SER A 172 16.98 -27.24 33.53
C SER A 172 16.42 -28.64 33.80
N ALA A 173 15.98 -28.86 35.05
CA ALA A 173 15.35 -30.11 35.48
C ALA A 173 13.82 -30.15 35.27
N SER A 174 13.20 -29.04 34.82
CA SER A 174 11.77 -28.94 34.57
C SER A 174 11.48 -28.75 33.08
N VAL A 175 10.24 -28.98 32.66
CA VAL A 175 9.81 -28.60 31.30
C VAL A 175 9.88 -27.07 31.16
N VAL A 176 10.37 -26.60 30.02
CA VAL A 176 10.38 -25.18 29.66
C VAL A 176 9.44 -24.97 28.48
N GLN A 177 8.51 -24.03 28.62
CA GLN A 177 7.65 -23.58 27.54
C GLN A 177 8.24 -22.34 26.87
N ILE A 178 8.26 -22.33 25.54
CA ILE A 178 8.62 -21.20 24.68
C ILE A 178 7.31 -20.63 24.13
N GLY A 179 6.80 -19.58 24.77
CA GLY A 179 5.56 -18.91 24.37
C GLY A 179 5.78 -17.82 23.33
N ALA A 180 7.00 -17.31 23.21
CA ALA A 180 7.42 -16.53 22.04
C ALA A 180 8.86 -16.85 21.66
N LEU A 181 9.12 -16.89 20.36
CA LEU A 181 10.46 -17.00 19.79
C LEU A 181 10.51 -16.12 18.56
N GLY A 182 11.41 -15.14 18.57
CA GLY A 182 11.62 -14.22 17.47
C GLY A 182 13.05 -14.20 16.96
N ILE A 183 13.20 -14.14 15.64
CA ILE A 183 14.47 -13.95 14.93
C ILE A 183 14.45 -12.53 14.34
N PRO A 184 15.25 -11.59 14.87
CA PRO A 184 15.38 -10.23 14.35
C PRO A 184 15.78 -10.23 12.86
N MET A 185 15.01 -9.54 12.03
CA MET A 185 15.19 -9.37 10.60
C MET A 185 15.68 -7.95 10.31
N VAL A 186 16.97 -7.71 10.54
CA VAL A 186 17.59 -6.38 10.51
C VAL A 186 18.13 -6.09 9.11
N PHE A 187 17.34 -5.35 8.33
CA PHE A 187 17.68 -4.91 6.97
C PHE A 187 17.77 -3.39 6.91
N ASN A 188 18.58 -2.86 6.00
CA ASN A 188 18.88 -1.42 5.96
C ASN A 188 17.69 -0.61 5.42
N ASN A 189 16.79 -0.13 6.29
CA ASN A 189 15.74 0.84 5.95
C ASN A 189 15.98 2.20 6.63
N ILE A 190 17.23 2.50 7.01
CA ILE A 190 17.62 3.74 7.68
C ILE A 190 17.90 4.80 6.62
N ILE A 191 16.88 5.60 6.31
CA ILE A 191 16.95 6.63 5.26
C ILE A 191 17.37 7.98 5.84
N THR A 192 17.24 8.14 7.15
CA THR A 192 17.61 9.33 7.90
C THR A 192 19.01 9.83 7.53
N ASN A 193 19.11 11.13 7.26
CA ASN A 193 20.35 11.81 6.87
C ASN A 193 20.98 11.26 5.57
N ARG A 194 20.21 10.60 4.69
CA ARG A 194 20.61 10.26 3.32
C ARG A 194 19.89 11.17 2.33
N GLU A 195 20.59 11.60 1.28
CA GLU A 195 19.93 12.18 0.12
C GLU A 195 19.22 11.06 -0.67
N LEU A 196 18.24 11.41 -1.52
CA LEU A 196 17.37 10.43 -2.18
C LEU A 196 18.15 9.35 -2.96
N ALA A 197 19.15 9.74 -3.74
CA ALA A 197 19.97 8.79 -4.51
C ALA A 197 20.74 7.81 -3.61
N GLU A 198 21.30 8.29 -2.50
CA GLU A 198 21.99 7.45 -1.53
C GLU A 198 21.02 6.48 -0.83
N ALA A 199 19.80 6.92 -0.53
CA ALA A 199 18.76 6.06 0.04
C ALA A 199 18.42 4.91 -0.93
N HIS A 200 18.22 5.19 -2.22
CA HIS A 200 17.95 4.15 -3.22
C HIS A 200 19.14 3.21 -3.47
N GLU A 201 20.37 3.70 -3.30
CA GLU A 201 21.58 2.89 -3.43
C GLU A 201 21.76 1.95 -2.24
N LYS A 202 21.48 2.40 -1.00
CA LYS A 202 21.87 1.69 0.23
C LYS A 202 20.74 1.01 0.98
N CYS A 203 19.48 1.38 0.75
CA CYS A 203 18.36 0.85 1.51
C CYS A 203 17.63 -0.29 0.79
N ALA A 204 16.89 -1.06 1.59
CA ALA A 204 15.89 -2.01 1.14
C ALA A 204 14.64 -1.96 2.02
N PHE A 205 13.52 -2.42 1.45
CA PHE A 205 12.32 -2.74 2.19
C PHE A 205 12.14 -4.24 2.32
N SER A 206 11.41 -4.64 3.36
CA SER A 206 11.12 -6.04 3.66
C SER A 206 9.62 -6.29 3.81
N ASP A 207 9.08 -7.27 3.09
CA ASP A 207 7.65 -7.57 3.01
C ASP A 207 7.34 -9.01 3.42
N PRO A 208 6.52 -9.20 4.47
CA PRO A 208 6.32 -10.51 5.07
C PRO A 208 5.15 -11.27 4.43
N TYR A 209 5.43 -12.41 3.79
CA TYR A 209 4.42 -13.42 3.61
C TYR A 209 4.30 -14.26 4.89
N ILE A 210 3.34 -13.89 5.74
CA ILE A 210 3.06 -14.53 7.03
C ILE A 210 2.30 -15.87 6.83
N GLY A 211 2.87 -16.74 6.00
CA GLY A 211 2.27 -17.95 5.43
C GLY A 211 2.58 -19.24 6.19
N GLN A 212 2.90 -19.19 7.49
CA GLN A 212 3.29 -20.36 8.30
C GLN A 212 4.55 -21.04 7.76
N ASP A 213 4.55 -22.36 7.59
CA ASP A 213 5.71 -23.14 7.12
C ASP A 213 6.07 -22.81 5.67
N ALA A 214 5.15 -22.22 4.89
CA ALA A 214 5.39 -21.74 3.53
C ALA A 214 5.76 -20.25 3.48
N GLY A 215 5.68 -19.55 4.61
CA GLY A 215 5.96 -18.12 4.69
C GLY A 215 7.38 -17.77 4.23
N TYR A 216 7.57 -16.52 3.84
CA TYR A 216 8.88 -15.98 3.51
C TYR A 216 8.89 -14.46 3.71
N LEU A 217 10.08 -13.89 3.84
CA LEU A 217 10.29 -12.45 3.79
C LEU A 217 11.02 -12.14 2.49
N GLN A 218 10.47 -11.27 1.65
CA GLN A 218 11.22 -10.71 0.53
C GLN A 218 11.87 -9.39 0.95
N VAL A 219 13.10 -9.15 0.51
CA VAL A 219 13.84 -7.93 0.80
C VAL A 219 14.31 -7.31 -0.52
N THR A 220 13.69 -6.20 -0.90
CA THR A 220 13.82 -5.52 -2.19
C THR A 220 14.57 -4.21 -2.02
N ARG A 221 15.48 -3.91 -2.94
CA ARG A 221 16.19 -2.62 -2.98
C ARG A 221 15.19 -1.51 -3.23
N LEU A 222 15.43 -0.31 -2.69
CA LEU A 222 14.55 0.85 -2.94
C LEU A 222 14.47 1.21 -4.43
N SER A 223 15.51 0.93 -5.21
CA SER A 223 15.49 1.11 -6.67
C SER A 223 14.59 0.12 -7.42
N GLY A 224 14.14 -0.96 -6.78
CA GLY A 224 13.39 -2.04 -7.43
C GLY A 224 14.22 -2.97 -8.33
N HIS A 225 15.51 -2.67 -8.52
CA HIS A 225 16.41 -3.54 -9.25
C HIS A 225 16.85 -4.74 -8.40
N GLY A 226 17.22 -5.82 -9.09
CA GLY A 226 17.80 -6.98 -8.45
C GLY A 226 19.24 -6.76 -7.94
N PRO A 227 19.81 -7.78 -7.30
CA PRO A 227 19.14 -9.02 -6.88
C PRO A 227 18.22 -8.79 -5.66
N THR A 228 17.28 -9.70 -5.44
CA THR A 228 16.29 -9.67 -4.34
C THR A 228 16.56 -10.81 -3.37
N LEU A 229 16.62 -10.51 -2.07
CA LEU A 229 16.80 -11.53 -1.03
C LEU A 229 15.44 -12.11 -0.63
N ILE A 230 15.38 -13.43 -0.46
CA ILE A 230 14.23 -14.15 0.06
C ILE A 230 14.68 -14.95 1.28
N VAL A 231 14.08 -14.70 2.45
CA VAL A 231 14.31 -15.45 3.68
C VAL A 231 13.17 -16.44 3.86
N THR A 232 13.50 -17.72 3.98
CA THR A 232 12.53 -18.83 4.11
C THR A 232 12.79 -19.65 5.39
N PRO A 233 11.79 -20.38 5.91
CA PRO A 233 11.98 -21.33 7.00
C PRO A 233 13.05 -22.38 6.69
N TYR A 234 13.93 -22.64 7.66
CA TYR A 234 14.74 -23.86 7.71
C TYR A 234 14.13 -24.81 8.73
N GLY A 235 13.86 -26.06 8.31
CA GLY A 235 13.13 -27.02 9.13
C GLY A 235 11.75 -26.51 9.55
N LYS A 236 11.34 -26.81 10.79
CA LYS A 236 10.03 -26.41 11.34
C LYS A 236 10.13 -25.05 12.06
N THR A 237 10.28 -23.99 11.26
CA THR A 237 10.40 -22.61 11.72
C THR A 237 9.33 -21.72 11.05
N PRO A 238 8.04 -21.91 11.38
CA PRO A 238 6.95 -21.19 10.70
C PRO A 238 7.08 -19.66 10.83
N PHE A 239 6.59 -18.93 9.82
CA PHE A 239 6.37 -17.48 9.89
C PHE A 239 4.98 -17.20 10.44
N GLU A 240 4.84 -17.16 11.77
CA GLU A 240 3.55 -17.04 12.44
C GLU A 240 3.08 -15.58 12.50
N ALA A 241 3.97 -14.66 12.85
CA ALA A 241 3.69 -13.23 12.89
C ALA A 241 4.94 -12.39 12.60
N TYR A 242 4.73 -11.09 12.38
CA TYR A 242 5.78 -10.11 12.14
C TYR A 242 5.54 -8.90 13.04
N GLN A 243 6.56 -8.45 13.75
CA GLN A 243 6.41 -7.41 14.79
C GLN A 243 7.58 -6.44 14.79
N LEU A 244 7.32 -5.16 15.04
CA LEU A 244 8.34 -4.16 15.32
C LEU A 244 9.19 -4.57 16.54
N LEU A 245 10.52 -4.50 16.40
CA LEU A 245 11.47 -4.69 17.48
C LEU A 245 11.49 -3.47 18.40
N ASN A 246 11.62 -3.72 19.70
CA ASN A 246 11.81 -2.68 20.70
C ASN A 246 13.29 -2.27 20.77
N GLU A 247 13.73 -1.45 19.82
CA GLU A 247 15.10 -0.90 19.79
C GLU A 247 15.23 0.47 20.49
N PRO A 248 16.44 0.85 20.94
CA PRO A 248 16.72 2.19 21.43
C PRO A 248 16.39 3.28 20.41
N ARG A 249 16.65 3.03 19.12
CA ARG A 249 16.21 3.92 18.04
C ARG A 249 14.75 3.65 17.72
N ARG A 250 13.92 4.68 17.87
CA ARG A 250 12.49 4.61 17.59
C ARG A 250 12.19 4.81 16.10
N PRO A 251 11.10 4.22 15.58
CA PRO A 251 10.62 4.54 14.25
C PRO A 251 10.33 6.03 14.08
N GLU A 252 10.58 6.52 12.88
CA GLU A 252 10.35 7.89 12.44
C GLU A 252 10.01 7.87 10.94
N GLN A 253 9.60 8.99 10.36
CA GLN A 253 9.23 9.05 8.93
C GLN A 253 10.33 8.49 7.99
N THR A 254 11.60 8.64 8.39
CA THR A 254 12.78 8.20 7.61
C THR A 254 13.34 6.83 8.06
N PHE A 255 12.62 6.11 8.92
CA PHE A 255 13.01 4.79 9.43
C PHE A 255 11.79 4.07 10.02
N GLU A 256 11.27 3.04 9.32
CA GLU A 256 10.11 2.25 9.77
C GLU A 256 10.37 1.51 11.09
N GLY A 257 11.64 1.28 11.44
CA GLY A 257 12.05 0.38 12.50
C GLY A 257 12.56 -0.97 11.98
N MET A 258 13.19 -1.73 12.87
CA MET A 258 13.59 -3.11 12.60
C MET A 258 12.49 -4.08 13.02
N MET A 259 12.35 -5.19 12.32
CA MET A 259 11.23 -6.11 12.52
C MET A 259 11.69 -7.50 12.94
N ASN A 260 10.80 -8.25 13.56
CA ASN A 260 11.04 -9.57 14.13
C ASN A 260 10.22 -10.63 13.40
N TRP A 261 10.88 -11.68 12.92
CA TRP A 261 10.21 -12.91 12.48
C TRP A 261 9.77 -13.69 13.72
N LEU A 262 8.47 -13.85 13.94
CA LEU A 262 7.97 -14.62 15.09
C LEU A 262 7.56 -16.03 14.68
N VAL A 263 8.13 -17.01 15.38
CA VAL A 263 7.88 -18.44 15.21
C VAL A 263 6.76 -18.93 16.13
N HIS A 264 6.71 -18.39 17.36
CA HIS A 264 5.72 -18.66 18.37
C HIS A 264 5.22 -17.32 18.94
N THR A 265 3.93 -17.23 19.25
CA THR A 265 3.31 -15.97 19.71
C THR A 265 2.30 -16.12 20.85
N GLU A 266 2.12 -17.31 21.42
CA GLU A 266 1.15 -17.51 22.51
C GLU A 266 1.36 -16.55 23.69
N ALA A 267 2.60 -16.28 24.08
CA ALA A 267 2.89 -15.35 25.18
C ALA A 267 2.41 -13.93 24.91
N TYR A 268 2.49 -13.46 23.65
CA TYR A 268 1.94 -12.15 23.27
C TYR A 268 0.42 -12.19 23.19
N ALA A 269 -0.16 -13.27 22.66
CA ALA A 269 -1.60 -13.45 22.55
C ALA A 269 -2.31 -13.47 23.92
N GLU A 270 -1.66 -14.02 24.95
CA GLU A 270 -2.17 -14.02 26.32
C GLU A 270 -2.09 -12.63 27.00
N LYS A 271 -1.18 -11.75 26.53
CA LYS A 271 -0.88 -10.43 27.12
C LYS A 271 -1.20 -9.28 26.16
N GLU A 272 -0.19 -8.75 25.45
CA GLU A 272 -0.28 -7.49 24.68
C GLU A 272 -1.26 -7.55 23.51
N TRP A 273 -1.56 -8.74 22.99
CA TRP A 273 -2.46 -8.92 21.85
C TRP A 273 -3.79 -9.55 22.25
N ARG A 274 -4.11 -9.55 23.55
CA ARG A 274 -5.36 -10.10 24.07
C ARG A 274 -6.55 -9.44 23.37
N GLY A 275 -7.45 -10.26 22.84
CA GLY A 275 -8.64 -9.79 22.13
C GLY A 275 -8.42 -9.41 20.66
N VAL A 276 -7.17 -9.46 20.16
CA VAL A 276 -6.86 -9.16 18.75
C VAL A 276 -6.85 -10.45 17.93
N LYS A 277 -7.68 -10.50 16.89
CA LYS A 277 -7.68 -11.63 15.93
C LYS A 277 -6.43 -11.56 15.04
N GLN A 278 -5.50 -12.46 15.30
CA GLN A 278 -4.21 -12.58 14.61
C GLN A 278 -4.32 -13.14 13.19
N TRP A 279 -3.30 -12.88 12.37
CA TRP A 279 -3.16 -13.45 11.02
C TRP A 279 -3.10 -14.97 11.04
N ASN A 280 -2.40 -15.52 12.03
CA ASN A 280 -2.22 -16.94 12.28
C ASN A 280 -2.68 -17.30 13.69
N ALA A 281 -3.05 -18.57 13.92
CA ALA A 281 -3.33 -19.02 15.27
C ALA A 281 -2.04 -18.99 16.11
N PRO A 282 -2.02 -18.37 17.31
CA PRO A 282 -0.85 -18.34 18.16
C PRO A 282 -0.39 -19.75 18.58
N THR A 283 0.91 -19.99 18.61
CA THR A 283 1.49 -21.26 19.06
C THR A 283 2.60 -21.09 20.11
N MET A 284 2.93 -22.20 20.78
CA MET A 284 4.05 -22.36 21.71
C MET A 284 4.77 -23.69 21.48
N ALA A 285 5.94 -23.85 22.09
CA ALA A 285 6.66 -25.12 22.18
C ALA A 285 6.93 -25.49 23.64
N SER A 286 6.99 -26.79 23.95
CA SER A 286 7.47 -27.30 25.23
C SER A 286 8.74 -28.13 25.00
N LEU A 287 9.74 -27.96 25.87
CA LEU A 287 11.00 -28.73 25.87
C LEU A 287 11.15 -29.47 27.20
N ALA A 288 11.23 -30.80 27.16
CA ALA A 288 11.56 -31.61 28.31
C ALA A 288 13.02 -31.37 28.79
N PRO A 289 13.37 -31.73 30.04
CA PRO A 289 14.74 -31.65 30.52
C PRO A 289 15.73 -32.33 29.56
N GLY A 290 16.75 -31.61 29.12
CA GLY A 290 17.76 -32.11 28.17
C GLY A 290 17.33 -32.14 26.71
N GLU A 291 16.06 -31.88 26.39
CA GLU A 291 15.56 -31.83 25.01
C GLU A 291 16.14 -30.63 24.27
N THR A 292 16.50 -30.86 23.00
CA THR A 292 16.97 -29.83 22.07
C THR A 292 16.01 -29.71 20.91
N ARG A 293 15.69 -28.48 20.53
CA ARG A 293 14.92 -28.19 19.32
C ARG A 293 15.63 -27.16 18.46
N THR A 294 15.64 -27.41 17.15
CA THR A 294 16.28 -26.54 16.16
C THR A 294 15.25 -25.63 15.50
N TYR A 295 15.58 -24.34 15.43
CA TYR A 295 14.90 -23.36 14.59
C TYR A 295 15.90 -22.71 13.64
N GLY A 296 15.44 -22.15 12.52
CA GLY A 296 16.34 -21.48 11.60
C GLY A 296 15.66 -20.92 10.36
N VAL A 297 16.45 -20.14 9.61
CA VAL A 297 16.06 -19.56 8.33
C VAL A 297 17.12 -19.82 7.27
N LYS A 298 16.68 -19.83 6.01
CA LYS A 298 17.50 -19.99 4.81
C LYS A 298 17.40 -18.76 3.94
N PHE A 299 18.53 -18.26 3.48
CA PHE A 299 18.65 -17.08 2.62
C PHE A 299 18.83 -17.54 1.18
N LEU A 300 17.92 -17.08 0.31
CA LEU A 300 17.89 -17.37 -1.12
C LEU A 300 18.03 -16.06 -1.89
N LEU A 301 18.71 -16.11 -3.03
CA LEU A 301 18.88 -14.96 -3.91
C LEU A 301 18.10 -15.15 -5.20
N SER A 302 17.22 -14.21 -5.50
CA SER A 302 16.55 -14.07 -6.80
C SER A 302 17.29 -13.01 -7.61
N ASP A 303 17.48 -13.23 -8.90
CA ASP A 303 18.13 -12.28 -9.81
C ASP A 303 17.30 -11.00 -10.00
N THR A 304 15.96 -11.12 -9.98
CA THR A 304 15.02 -9.99 -10.06
C THR A 304 13.79 -10.21 -9.16
N ILE A 305 13.03 -9.15 -8.91
CA ILE A 305 11.74 -9.22 -8.18
C ILE A 305 10.74 -10.15 -8.90
N ARG A 306 10.69 -10.09 -10.24
CA ARG A 306 9.80 -10.92 -11.08
C ARG A 306 10.08 -12.43 -10.98
N HIS A 307 11.28 -12.80 -10.54
CA HIS A 307 11.72 -14.19 -10.45
C HIS A 307 11.62 -14.79 -9.04
N ILE A 308 10.99 -14.10 -8.08
CA ILE A 308 10.77 -14.62 -6.72
C ILE A 308 10.05 -15.98 -6.75
N ASP A 309 8.96 -16.10 -7.52
CA ASP A 309 8.19 -17.36 -7.62
C ASP A 309 9.05 -18.51 -8.19
N LYS A 310 9.87 -18.22 -9.22
CA LYS A 310 10.81 -19.21 -9.79
C LYS A 310 11.84 -19.65 -8.77
N THR A 311 12.37 -18.71 -7.97
CA THR A 311 13.36 -18.99 -6.92
C THR A 311 12.76 -19.86 -5.82
N LEU A 312 11.53 -19.58 -5.40
CA LEU A 312 10.79 -20.38 -4.43
C LEU A 312 10.52 -21.80 -4.95
N GLU A 313 10.07 -21.94 -6.20
CA GLU A 313 9.86 -23.24 -6.85
C GLU A 313 11.15 -24.07 -6.89
N ALA A 314 12.26 -23.47 -7.36
CA ALA A 314 13.56 -24.14 -7.45
C ALA A 314 14.08 -24.64 -6.09
N ASN A 315 13.66 -23.98 -5.00
CA ASN A 315 13.99 -24.36 -3.63
C ASN A 315 12.91 -25.19 -2.95
N LYS A 316 12.00 -25.78 -3.73
CA LYS A 316 10.92 -26.67 -3.27
C LYS A 316 10.10 -26.00 -2.16
N ARG A 317 9.71 -24.74 -2.37
CA ARG A 317 8.83 -23.99 -1.48
C ARG A 317 7.41 -23.95 -2.07
N PRO A 318 6.35 -24.04 -1.25
CA PRO A 318 4.98 -23.93 -1.76
C PRO A 318 4.72 -22.55 -2.38
N LEU A 319 4.11 -22.54 -3.56
CA LEU A 319 3.59 -21.33 -4.20
C LEU A 319 2.07 -21.30 -4.13
N ALA A 320 1.52 -20.10 -3.93
CA ALA A 320 0.10 -19.82 -4.00
C ALA A 320 -0.13 -18.56 -4.85
N ILE A 321 -0.97 -18.66 -5.88
CA ILE A 321 -1.38 -17.54 -6.72
C ILE A 321 -2.89 -17.46 -6.74
N GLY A 322 -3.43 -16.38 -6.16
CA GLY A 322 -4.85 -16.02 -6.23
C GLY A 322 -5.15 -15.17 -7.46
N ILE A 323 -6.26 -15.47 -8.15
CA ILE A 323 -6.84 -14.61 -9.20
C ILE A 323 -8.29 -14.29 -8.80
N PRO A 324 -8.72 -13.01 -8.79
CA PRO A 324 -7.97 -11.81 -9.21
C PRO A 324 -6.89 -11.33 -8.23
N GLY A 325 -6.79 -11.95 -7.06
CA GLY A 325 -5.93 -11.53 -5.97
C GLY A 325 -6.49 -12.08 -4.67
N TYR A 326 -6.38 -11.29 -3.59
CA TYR A 326 -6.73 -11.75 -2.25
C TYR A 326 -7.81 -10.91 -1.55
N VAL A 327 -8.26 -9.82 -2.18
CA VAL A 327 -9.54 -9.19 -1.85
C VAL A 327 -10.59 -9.80 -2.77
N LEU A 328 -11.62 -10.45 -2.20
CA LEU A 328 -12.57 -11.31 -2.93
C LEU A 328 -14.00 -10.77 -2.82
N PRO A 329 -14.53 -10.11 -3.87
CA PRO A 329 -15.94 -9.78 -3.95
C PRO A 329 -16.83 -11.03 -4.00
N MET A 330 -17.94 -11.01 -3.28
CA MET A 330 -18.86 -12.17 -3.16
C MET A 330 -19.55 -12.59 -4.47
N ASP A 331 -19.55 -11.75 -5.51
CA ASP A 331 -20.10 -12.06 -6.82
C ASP A 331 -19.03 -12.45 -7.86
N GLN A 332 -17.78 -12.55 -7.44
CA GLN A 332 -16.66 -13.00 -8.27
C GLN A 332 -16.27 -14.45 -7.96
N ASP A 333 -15.96 -15.21 -9.02
CA ASP A 333 -15.43 -16.56 -8.93
C ASP A 333 -13.91 -16.52 -8.84
N GLY A 334 -13.41 -16.55 -7.60
CA GLY A 334 -11.97 -16.58 -7.33
C GLY A 334 -11.34 -17.92 -7.72
N ARG A 335 -10.04 -17.89 -8.01
CA ARG A 335 -9.21 -19.08 -8.25
C ARG A 335 -7.97 -19.03 -7.37
N LEU A 336 -7.59 -20.17 -6.83
CA LEU A 336 -6.32 -20.38 -6.14
C LEU A 336 -5.53 -21.47 -6.86
N PHE A 337 -4.36 -21.10 -7.35
CA PHE A 337 -3.40 -22.01 -7.97
C PHE A 337 -2.28 -22.31 -6.98
N LEU A 338 -2.03 -23.60 -6.74
CA LEU A 338 -1.01 -24.09 -5.83
C LEU A 338 0.02 -24.92 -6.58
N LYS A 339 1.30 -24.71 -6.30
CA LYS A 339 2.40 -25.51 -6.84
C LYS A 339 3.36 -25.91 -5.73
N TYR A 340 3.48 -27.21 -5.52
CA TYR A 340 4.36 -27.80 -4.53
C TYR A 340 4.58 -29.29 -4.87
N PRO A 341 5.75 -29.91 -4.59
CA PRO A 341 5.98 -31.32 -4.88
C PRO A 341 5.06 -32.28 -4.13
N GLN A 342 4.54 -31.88 -2.96
CA GLN A 342 3.62 -32.72 -2.18
C GLN A 342 2.17 -32.40 -2.50
N ALA A 343 1.33 -33.43 -2.48
CA ALA A 343 -0.11 -33.28 -2.69
C ALA A 343 -0.76 -32.46 -1.56
N VAL A 344 -1.82 -31.72 -1.90
CA VAL A 344 -2.69 -31.09 -0.91
C VAL A 344 -3.48 -32.18 -0.20
N LYS A 345 -3.38 -32.24 1.13
CA LYS A 345 -4.14 -33.15 1.98
C LYS A 345 -5.48 -32.53 2.39
N GLU A 346 -5.47 -31.25 2.75
CA GLU A 346 -6.66 -30.53 3.24
C GLU A 346 -6.54 -29.03 2.97
N ILE A 347 -7.67 -28.37 2.75
CA ILE A 347 -7.82 -26.91 2.82
C ILE A 347 -8.91 -26.59 3.85
N ARG A 348 -8.53 -25.88 4.92
CA ARG A 348 -9.47 -25.40 5.94
C ARG A 348 -9.66 -23.90 5.81
N VAL A 349 -10.90 -23.43 5.93
CA VAL A 349 -11.24 -22.00 5.91
C VAL A 349 -11.61 -21.51 7.31
N GLU A 350 -11.06 -20.37 7.71
CA GLU A 350 -11.37 -19.70 8.96
C GLU A 350 -11.69 -18.20 8.73
N PRO A 351 -12.84 -17.67 9.20
CA PRO A 351 -13.94 -18.38 9.85
C PRO A 351 -14.54 -19.48 8.97
N ALA A 352 -15.04 -20.56 9.59
CA ALA A 352 -15.66 -21.65 8.85
C ALA A 352 -16.83 -21.11 8.00
N GLY A 353 -16.87 -21.53 6.73
CA GLY A 353 -17.91 -21.10 5.79
C GLY A 353 -17.73 -19.70 5.18
N ALA A 354 -16.69 -18.94 5.55
CA ALA A 354 -16.47 -17.59 5.00
C ALA A 354 -16.14 -17.60 3.49
N ILE A 355 -15.46 -18.63 3.02
CA ILE A 355 -15.15 -18.89 1.61
C ILE A 355 -15.49 -20.35 1.32
N ALA A 356 -16.29 -20.57 0.28
CA ALA A 356 -16.50 -21.91 -0.27
C ALA A 356 -15.31 -22.28 -1.16
N THR A 357 -14.81 -23.51 -1.02
CA THR A 357 -13.69 -24.02 -1.81
C THR A 357 -14.09 -25.29 -2.54
N ALA A 358 -13.64 -25.44 -3.79
CA ALA A 358 -13.83 -26.66 -4.56
C ALA A 358 -12.60 -26.95 -5.42
N ALA A 359 -12.19 -28.21 -5.53
CA ALA A 359 -11.15 -28.60 -6.47
C ALA A 359 -11.62 -28.30 -7.91
N ALA A 360 -10.73 -27.70 -8.70
CA ALA A 360 -10.95 -27.47 -10.12
C ALA A 360 -10.00 -28.36 -10.94
N PRO A 361 -10.25 -28.55 -12.25
CA PRO A 361 -9.31 -29.24 -13.13
C PRO A 361 -7.90 -28.66 -12.98
N PRO A 362 -6.86 -29.49 -12.90
CA PRO A 362 -5.48 -29.01 -12.77
C PRO A 362 -5.14 -28.05 -13.90
N ALA A 363 -4.38 -27.02 -13.57
CA ALA A 363 -3.78 -26.14 -14.55
C ALA A 363 -2.57 -26.83 -15.22
N ARG A 364 -2.00 -26.18 -16.24
CA ARG A 364 -0.82 -26.71 -16.94
C ARG A 364 0.40 -26.71 -16.02
N ASN A 365 1.49 -27.34 -16.43
CA ASN A 365 2.80 -27.27 -15.75
C ASN A 365 2.79 -27.64 -14.25
N GLY A 366 1.91 -28.58 -13.86
CA GLY A 366 1.87 -29.17 -12.51
C GLY A 366 1.08 -28.36 -11.47
N TRP A 367 0.43 -27.27 -11.86
CA TRP A 367 -0.38 -26.45 -10.96
C TRP A 367 -1.69 -27.16 -10.55
N LYS A 368 -1.99 -27.18 -9.25
CA LYS A 368 -3.31 -27.55 -8.72
C LYS A 368 -4.20 -26.32 -8.67
N ALA A 369 -5.46 -26.46 -9.02
CA ALA A 369 -6.41 -25.34 -9.05
C ALA A 369 -7.59 -25.59 -8.12
N TYR A 370 -8.06 -24.53 -7.47
CA TYR A 370 -9.23 -24.52 -6.61
C TYR A 370 -10.10 -23.32 -6.97
N ALA A 371 -11.41 -23.54 -7.09
CA ALA A 371 -12.39 -22.46 -7.14
C ALA A 371 -12.65 -21.95 -5.72
N LEU A 372 -12.72 -20.63 -5.58
CA LEU A 372 -13.02 -19.92 -4.35
C LEU A 372 -14.24 -19.03 -4.56
N HIS A 373 -15.13 -18.99 -3.59
CA HIS A 373 -16.28 -18.09 -3.64
C HIS A 373 -16.57 -17.52 -2.26
N GLY A 374 -16.51 -16.19 -2.14
CA GLY A 374 -16.74 -15.47 -0.90
C GLY A 374 -18.19 -15.59 -0.44
N LYS A 375 -18.42 -15.82 0.86
CA LYS A 375 -19.75 -15.98 1.46
C LYS A 375 -20.00 -15.03 2.62
N THR A 376 -18.98 -14.78 3.44
CA THR A 376 -19.09 -13.93 4.63
C THR A 376 -18.04 -12.84 4.57
N TRP A 377 -18.46 -11.59 4.75
CA TRP A 377 -17.61 -10.41 4.68
C TRP A 377 -16.54 -10.42 5.77
N GLY A 378 -15.36 -9.88 5.46
CA GLY A 378 -14.25 -9.65 6.38
C GLY A 378 -13.06 -10.58 6.16
N ARG A 379 -12.11 -10.54 7.11
CA ARG A 379 -10.88 -11.34 7.06
C ARG A 379 -11.18 -12.84 7.12
N ALA A 380 -10.69 -13.56 6.11
CA ALA A 380 -10.71 -15.01 6.01
C ALA A 380 -9.30 -15.57 5.76
N ARG A 381 -9.04 -16.79 6.20
CA ARG A 381 -7.76 -17.49 6.00
C ARG A 381 -8.02 -18.89 5.50
N LEU A 382 -7.30 -19.28 4.46
CA LEU A 382 -7.17 -20.66 4.04
C LEU A 382 -5.91 -21.24 4.68
N THR A 383 -6.03 -22.37 5.36
CA THR A 383 -4.90 -23.18 5.83
C THR A 383 -4.83 -24.43 4.97
N VAL A 384 -3.83 -24.48 4.08
CA VAL A 384 -3.52 -25.63 3.23
C VAL A 384 -2.56 -26.53 4.01
N THR A 385 -2.94 -27.79 4.20
CA THR A 385 -2.04 -28.83 4.75
C THR A 385 -1.63 -29.76 3.63
N TYR A 386 -0.32 -29.97 3.47
CA TYR A 386 0.25 -30.87 2.47
C TYR A 386 0.47 -32.28 3.04
N ALA A 387 0.71 -33.24 2.15
CA ALA A 387 0.88 -34.65 2.51
C ALA A 387 2.07 -34.92 3.45
N ASP A 388 3.11 -34.09 3.41
CA ASP A 388 4.26 -34.13 4.32
C ASP A 388 4.02 -33.41 5.66
N GLY A 389 2.82 -32.85 5.85
CA GLY A 389 2.43 -32.12 7.05
C GLY A 389 2.79 -30.63 7.06
N LEU A 390 3.41 -30.11 6.00
CA LEU A 390 3.69 -28.67 5.85
C LEU A 390 2.37 -27.89 5.83
N LYS A 391 2.30 -26.77 6.54
CA LYS A 391 1.14 -25.86 6.54
C LYS A 391 1.46 -24.54 5.83
N GLN A 392 0.62 -24.18 4.87
CA GLN A 392 0.61 -22.88 4.22
C GLN A 392 -0.66 -22.13 4.59
N THR A 393 -0.55 -20.86 4.97
CA THR A 393 -1.72 -19.99 5.13
C THR A 393 -1.80 -18.96 4.02
N VAL A 394 -2.99 -18.77 3.47
CA VAL A 394 -3.30 -17.75 2.44
C VAL A 394 -4.40 -16.86 3.01
N SER A 395 -4.10 -15.57 3.16
CA SER A 395 -5.02 -14.61 3.77
C SER A 395 -5.86 -13.91 2.72
N TYR A 396 -7.18 -13.89 2.90
CA TYR A 396 -8.16 -13.22 2.05
C TYR A 396 -8.96 -12.17 2.84
N TYR A 397 -9.51 -11.18 2.13
CA TYR A 397 -10.53 -10.28 2.65
C TYR A 397 -11.76 -10.35 1.76
N VAL A 398 -12.86 -10.88 2.28
CA VAL A 398 -14.11 -11.00 1.51
C VAL A 398 -14.87 -9.68 1.62
N ILE A 399 -15.26 -9.10 0.49
CA ILE A 399 -16.06 -7.88 0.44
C ILE A 399 -17.42 -8.13 -0.20
N LYS A 400 -18.35 -7.18 -0.03
CA LYS A 400 -19.58 -7.15 -0.85
C LYS A 400 -19.20 -7.07 -2.34
N PRO A 401 -20.10 -7.41 -3.27
CA PRO A 401 -19.91 -7.08 -4.68
C PRO A 401 -19.33 -5.69 -4.87
N ALA A 402 -18.29 -5.53 -5.68
CA ALA A 402 -17.49 -4.29 -5.72
C ALA A 402 -18.38 -3.07 -6.00
N ALA A 403 -19.29 -3.16 -6.97
CA ALA A 403 -20.25 -2.12 -7.30
C ALA A 403 -21.19 -1.76 -6.12
N ARG A 404 -21.52 -2.74 -5.26
CA ARG A 404 -22.35 -2.51 -4.07
C ARG A 404 -21.55 -1.86 -2.94
N ALA A 405 -20.29 -2.26 -2.74
CA ALA A 405 -19.42 -1.62 -1.74
C ALA A 405 -19.26 -0.12 -2.05
N VAL A 406 -19.03 0.22 -3.33
CA VAL A 406 -18.95 1.62 -3.77
C VAL A 406 -20.28 2.36 -3.62
N ALA A 407 -21.41 1.73 -3.95
CA ALA A 407 -22.73 2.34 -3.74
C ALA A 407 -23.02 2.59 -2.25
N ASP A 408 -22.61 1.66 -1.38
CA ASP A 408 -22.74 1.81 0.06
C ASP A 408 -21.88 2.97 0.57
N MET A 409 -20.67 3.12 0.03
CA MET A 409 -19.77 4.23 0.33
C MET A 409 -20.35 5.59 -0.09
N GLY A 410 -20.86 5.72 -1.31
CA GLY A 410 -21.50 6.97 -1.77
C GLY A 410 -22.65 7.41 -0.88
N ARG A 411 -23.51 6.45 -0.49
CA ARG A 411 -24.58 6.70 0.49
C ARG A 411 -24.02 7.11 1.85
N PHE A 412 -22.97 6.47 2.35
CA PHE A 412 -22.36 6.83 3.63
C PHE A 412 -21.81 8.26 3.59
N LEU A 413 -21.07 8.60 2.54
CA LEU A 413 -20.50 9.93 2.32
C LEU A 413 -21.60 11.01 2.29
N THR A 414 -22.70 10.75 1.60
CA THR A 414 -23.79 11.72 1.43
C THR A 414 -24.85 11.67 2.53
N THR A 415 -24.71 10.83 3.55
CA THR A 415 -25.65 10.77 4.68
C THR A 415 -24.98 10.90 6.04
N LYS A 416 -23.95 10.11 6.33
CA LYS A 416 -23.24 10.11 7.61
C LYS A 416 -22.13 11.15 7.63
N GLN A 417 -21.43 11.34 6.50
CA GLN A 417 -20.39 12.36 6.37
C GLN A 417 -20.91 13.70 5.84
N TRP A 418 -22.18 13.76 5.44
CA TRP A 418 -22.82 15.00 4.96
C TRP A 418 -23.07 15.96 6.11
N PHE A 419 -22.21 16.97 6.22
CA PHE A 419 -22.23 18.00 7.25
C PHE A 419 -23.10 19.17 6.81
N VAL A 420 -24.09 19.50 7.64
CA VAL A 420 -24.93 20.69 7.49
C VAL A 420 -25.03 21.38 8.84
N ASP A 421 -24.42 22.54 8.94
CA ASP A 421 -24.50 23.40 10.11
C ASP A 421 -24.50 24.87 9.68
N PRO A 422 -25.66 25.55 9.72
CA PRO A 422 -25.75 26.96 9.34
C PRO A 422 -25.03 27.90 10.32
N GLN A 423 -24.59 27.40 11.49
CA GLN A 423 -23.86 28.16 12.49
C GLN A 423 -22.34 27.92 12.43
N ASP A 424 -21.86 27.07 11.52
CA ASP A 424 -20.44 26.80 11.36
C ASP A 424 -19.68 28.08 10.95
N PRO A 425 -18.82 28.65 11.82
CA PRO A 425 -18.16 29.93 11.53
C PRO A 425 -17.07 29.80 10.46
N PHE A 426 -16.73 28.57 10.08
CA PHE A 426 -15.68 28.26 9.11
C PHE A 426 -16.23 28.11 7.68
N GLY A 427 -17.55 28.16 7.46
CA GLY A 427 -18.14 28.07 6.12
C GLY A 427 -18.00 26.69 5.47
N ARG A 428 -18.01 25.61 6.26
CA ARG A 428 -17.88 24.23 5.77
C ARG A 428 -19.22 23.58 5.40
N SER A 429 -20.34 24.31 5.48
CA SER A 429 -21.68 23.76 5.27
C SER A 429 -22.30 24.22 3.93
N PRO A 430 -22.85 23.32 3.09
CA PRO A 430 -22.87 21.86 3.26
C PRO A 430 -21.63 21.18 2.66
N SER A 431 -21.12 20.11 3.28
CA SER A 431 -19.95 19.37 2.76
C SER A 431 -19.92 17.90 3.14
N VAL A 432 -18.99 17.16 2.56
CA VAL A 432 -18.61 15.80 2.98
C VAL A 432 -17.37 15.91 3.88
N ILE A 433 -17.53 15.83 5.20
CA ILE A 433 -16.44 16.01 6.18
C ILE A 433 -15.87 14.66 6.66
N SER A 434 -14.66 14.68 7.21
CA SER A 434 -14.04 13.55 7.90
C SER A 434 -14.94 12.93 8.97
N TYR A 435 -14.79 11.62 9.19
CA TYR A 435 -15.66 10.86 10.10
C TYR A 435 -14.84 9.95 11.01
N ASP A 436 -15.29 9.82 12.26
CA ASP A 436 -14.76 8.89 13.26
C ASP A 436 -15.73 7.73 13.42
N ARG A 437 -15.36 6.59 12.85
CA ARG A 437 -16.17 5.37 12.85
C ARG A 437 -16.28 4.69 14.20
N GLU A 438 -15.31 4.87 15.09
CA GLU A 438 -15.42 4.31 16.45
C GLU A 438 -16.38 5.12 17.31
N ALA A 439 -16.47 6.43 17.07
CA ALA A 439 -17.40 7.31 17.77
C ALA A 439 -18.73 7.53 17.01
N ASP A 440 -18.87 6.94 15.82
CA ASP A 440 -19.98 7.13 14.89
C ASP A 440 -20.40 8.60 14.72
N LYS A 441 -19.42 9.49 14.54
CA LYS A 441 -19.65 10.94 14.41
C LYS A 441 -18.75 11.61 13.38
N GLN A 442 -19.22 12.73 12.85
CA GLN A 442 -18.41 13.63 12.04
C GLN A 442 -17.29 14.26 12.89
N VAL A 443 -16.09 14.38 12.32
CA VAL A 443 -14.94 15.05 12.93
C VAL A 443 -15.03 16.53 12.60
N THR A 444 -15.68 17.28 13.49
CA THR A 444 -15.90 18.73 13.31
C THR A 444 -14.76 19.59 13.91
N GLN A 445 -13.92 18.98 14.75
CA GLN A 445 -12.70 19.57 15.32
C GLN A 445 -11.59 18.53 15.48
N ASP A 446 -10.37 18.88 15.08
CA ASP A 446 -9.13 18.15 15.35
C ASP A 446 -8.00 19.19 15.47
N SER A 447 -7.03 18.97 16.37
CA SER A 447 -5.89 19.89 16.52
C SER A 447 -4.97 19.91 15.29
N ARG A 448 -5.07 18.90 14.42
CA ARG A 448 -4.60 18.89 13.03
C ARG A 448 -5.69 19.48 12.18
N VAL A 449 -5.69 20.81 12.09
CA VAL A 449 -6.88 21.57 11.66
C VAL A 449 -7.38 21.19 10.27
N TRP A 450 -6.50 20.68 9.42
CA TRP A 450 -6.83 20.20 8.08
C TRP A 450 -7.85 19.05 8.06
N ILE A 451 -7.79 18.10 9.02
CA ILE A 451 -8.72 16.94 9.09
C ILE A 451 -10.17 17.39 9.16
N SER A 452 -10.46 18.41 9.97
CA SER A 452 -11.80 19.02 10.08
C SER A 452 -12.02 20.15 9.08
N GLY A 453 -11.01 20.50 8.30
CA GLY A 453 -10.94 21.70 7.48
C GLY A 453 -11.18 21.48 6.00
N LEU A 454 -11.51 20.26 5.56
CA LEU A 454 -11.71 19.95 4.13
C LEU A 454 -10.48 20.33 3.27
N GLY A 455 -9.29 20.20 3.85
CA GLY A 455 -8.03 20.54 3.20
C GLY A 455 -6.93 19.60 3.66
N ASP A 456 -5.79 19.63 2.98
CA ASP A 456 -4.76 18.58 3.06
C ASP A 456 -5.36 17.19 2.70
N GLU A 457 -4.57 16.14 2.51
CA GLU A 457 -5.14 14.84 2.15
C GLU A 457 -6.03 14.26 3.27
N GLY A 458 -5.65 14.49 4.53
CA GLY A 458 -6.38 13.99 5.70
C GLY A 458 -7.76 14.61 5.90
N GLY A 459 -8.03 15.78 5.30
CA GLY A 459 -9.34 16.44 5.32
C GLY A 459 -10.06 16.41 3.98
N SER A 460 -9.33 16.33 2.87
CA SER A 460 -9.90 16.26 1.53
C SER A 460 -10.44 14.88 1.16
N GLY A 461 -9.93 13.84 1.83
CA GLY A 461 -10.20 12.44 1.47
C GLY A 461 -11.69 12.13 1.29
N ALA A 462 -12.56 12.68 2.15
CA ALA A 462 -13.99 12.41 2.09
C ALA A 462 -14.68 13.01 0.86
N TYR A 463 -14.42 14.29 0.53
CA TYR A 463 -15.07 14.92 -0.63
C TYR A 463 -14.47 14.47 -1.97
N VAL A 464 -13.19 14.07 -1.98
CA VAL A 464 -12.54 13.46 -3.14
C VAL A 464 -13.15 12.09 -3.41
N ALA A 465 -13.31 11.24 -2.38
CA ALA A 465 -13.98 9.95 -2.52
C ALA A 465 -15.40 10.10 -3.06
N ALA A 466 -16.14 11.12 -2.61
CA ALA A 466 -17.48 11.42 -3.11
C ALA A 466 -17.47 11.81 -4.60
N ALA A 467 -16.57 12.71 -5.03
CA ALA A 467 -16.42 13.05 -6.45
C ALA A 467 -16.07 11.83 -7.31
N MET A 468 -15.09 11.04 -6.88
CA MET A 468 -14.61 9.89 -7.65
C MET A 468 -15.61 8.74 -7.64
N LYS A 469 -16.48 8.64 -6.63
CA LYS A 469 -17.63 7.74 -6.64
C LYS A 469 -18.63 8.18 -7.70
N GLU A 470 -18.96 9.47 -7.78
CA GLU A 470 -19.89 9.97 -8.81
C GLU A 470 -19.29 9.87 -10.23
N PHE A 471 -17.97 10.02 -10.39
CA PHE A 471 -17.29 9.80 -11.66
C PHE A 471 -17.54 8.40 -12.24
N GLY A 472 -17.46 7.35 -11.41
CA GLY A 472 -17.59 5.96 -11.87
C GLY A 472 -18.99 5.34 -11.70
N GLN A 473 -19.76 5.78 -10.71
CA GLN A 473 -21.10 5.27 -10.39
C GLN A 473 -22.02 6.41 -9.94
N PRO A 474 -22.43 7.30 -10.87
CA PRO A 474 -23.21 8.47 -10.50
C PRO A 474 -24.62 8.12 -10.03
N SER A 475 -25.13 8.90 -9.07
CA SER A 475 -26.47 8.78 -8.48
C SER A 475 -27.14 10.17 -8.43
N PRO A 476 -28.36 10.34 -8.94
CA PRO A 476 -29.00 11.66 -9.01
C PRO A 476 -29.10 12.41 -7.67
N GLU A 477 -29.36 11.70 -6.57
CA GLU A 477 -29.48 12.31 -5.22
C GLU A 477 -28.12 12.73 -4.66
N GLU A 478 -27.07 11.95 -4.95
CA GLU A 478 -25.72 12.19 -4.47
C GLU A 478 -25.05 13.32 -5.27
N VAL A 479 -25.22 13.31 -6.60
CA VAL A 479 -24.82 14.41 -7.49
C VAL A 479 -25.46 15.73 -7.04
N ALA A 480 -26.77 15.75 -6.77
CA ALA A 480 -27.46 16.97 -6.33
C ALA A 480 -26.93 17.53 -5.00
N LYS A 481 -26.40 16.68 -4.10
CA LYS A 481 -25.69 17.11 -2.90
C LYS A 481 -24.29 17.62 -3.25
N TYR A 482 -23.56 16.91 -4.10
CA TYR A 482 -22.23 17.34 -4.52
C TYR A 482 -22.25 18.70 -5.23
N GLU A 483 -23.27 18.99 -6.02
CA GLU A 483 -23.49 20.33 -6.60
C GLU A 483 -23.63 21.42 -5.52
N GLN A 484 -24.37 21.15 -4.44
CA GLN A 484 -24.49 22.09 -3.31
C GLN A 484 -23.15 22.29 -2.60
N PHE A 485 -22.34 21.23 -2.47
CA PHE A 485 -20.99 21.35 -1.92
C PHE A 485 -20.09 22.20 -2.83
N VAL A 486 -20.15 21.99 -4.15
CA VAL A 486 -19.37 22.78 -5.11
C VAL A 486 -19.72 24.26 -5.00
N ASP A 487 -21.01 24.60 -5.00
CA ASP A 487 -21.47 25.99 -5.00
C ASP A 487 -21.35 26.69 -3.64
N GLY A 488 -21.53 25.93 -2.56
CA GLY A 488 -21.57 26.46 -1.20
C GLY A 488 -20.20 26.51 -0.53
N VAL A 489 -19.30 25.57 -0.83
CA VAL A 489 -18.08 25.35 -0.05
C VAL A 489 -16.82 25.24 -0.91
N LEU A 490 -16.84 24.49 -2.02
CA LEU A 490 -15.64 24.37 -2.86
C LEU A 490 -15.30 25.70 -3.52
N TRP A 491 -16.25 26.30 -4.26
CA TRP A 491 -16.09 27.54 -4.99
C TRP A 491 -16.38 28.77 -4.12
N GLY A 492 -15.34 29.38 -3.57
CA GLY A 492 -15.40 30.53 -2.68
C GLY A 492 -15.06 30.23 -1.21
N GLY A 493 -15.08 28.96 -0.83
CA GLY A 493 -14.54 28.45 0.43
C GLY A 493 -13.16 27.85 0.21
N ILE A 494 -13.08 26.54 -0.04
CA ILE A 494 -11.83 25.79 -0.21
C ILE A 494 -10.95 26.44 -1.29
N GLN A 495 -11.55 26.86 -2.40
CA GLN A 495 -10.91 27.62 -3.46
C GLN A 495 -11.40 29.07 -3.46
N TYR A 496 -10.49 30.03 -3.66
CA TYR A 496 -10.87 31.43 -3.82
C TYR A 496 -11.59 31.65 -5.16
N LYS A 497 -12.75 32.31 -5.12
CA LYS A 497 -13.52 32.65 -6.33
C LYS A 497 -13.31 34.06 -6.88
N ASP A 498 -12.77 34.94 -6.05
CA ASP A 498 -12.58 36.37 -6.32
C ASP A 498 -11.21 36.86 -5.84
N GLY A 499 -10.82 38.06 -6.28
CA GLY A 499 -9.61 38.74 -5.84
C GLY A 499 -8.32 38.21 -6.48
N PRO A 500 -7.14 38.64 -5.98
CA PRO A 500 -5.85 38.29 -6.58
C PRO A 500 -5.52 36.80 -6.50
N ASN A 501 -6.12 36.09 -5.55
CA ASN A 501 -5.91 34.66 -5.35
C ASN A 501 -6.98 33.79 -6.03
N LYS A 502 -7.83 34.34 -6.91
CA LYS A 502 -8.85 33.56 -7.62
C LYS A 502 -8.24 32.28 -8.24
N TYR A 503 -8.88 31.14 -7.99
CA TYR A 503 -8.44 29.76 -8.28
C TYR A 503 -7.39 29.14 -7.32
N GLY A 504 -6.81 29.94 -6.42
CA GLY A 504 -5.94 29.43 -5.36
C GLY A 504 -6.70 28.57 -4.36
N VAL A 505 -6.06 27.50 -3.87
CA VAL A 505 -6.66 26.50 -2.98
C VAL A 505 -6.09 26.66 -1.58
N ARG A 506 -6.96 26.86 -0.59
CA ARG A 506 -6.59 27.03 0.83
C ARG A 506 -6.02 25.74 1.41
N LYS A 507 -5.17 25.87 2.43
CA LYS A 507 -4.69 24.72 3.22
C LYS A 507 -5.78 24.08 4.07
N SER A 508 -6.67 24.87 4.66
CA SER A 508 -7.75 24.40 5.52
C SER A 508 -8.84 25.47 5.67
N MET A 509 -10.10 25.04 5.74
CA MET A 509 -11.24 25.90 6.13
C MET A 509 -11.33 26.07 7.65
N PHE A 510 -10.93 25.05 8.42
CA PHE A 510 -10.95 25.07 9.89
C PHE A 510 -9.61 25.59 10.44
N TYR A 511 -9.65 26.37 11.52
CA TYR A 511 -8.46 26.97 12.13
C TYR A 511 -8.67 27.26 13.62
N TYR A 512 -7.56 27.39 14.35
CA TYR A 512 -7.56 27.76 15.77
C TYR A 512 -7.37 29.27 15.95
N ASP A 513 -8.43 29.97 16.36
CA ASP A 513 -8.42 31.40 16.67
C ASP A 513 -9.45 31.75 17.76
N PRO A 514 -9.19 31.42 19.04
CA PRO A 514 -10.12 31.69 20.13
C PRO A 514 -10.37 33.19 20.37
N LYS A 515 -9.51 34.08 19.86
CA LYS A 515 -9.70 35.54 19.96
C LYS A 515 -10.63 36.06 18.87
N GLY A 516 -10.47 35.59 17.63
CA GLY A 516 -11.34 35.93 16.51
C GLY A 516 -12.70 35.24 16.53
N LEU A 517 -12.80 34.09 17.19
CA LEU A 517 -14.02 33.28 17.31
C LEU A 517 -14.40 33.03 18.79
N PRO A 518 -14.70 34.08 19.59
CA PRO A 518 -14.93 33.93 21.03
C PRO A 518 -16.18 33.11 21.39
N ASN A 519 -17.11 32.94 20.44
CA ASN A 519 -18.34 32.17 20.63
C ASN A 519 -18.21 30.71 20.15
N PHE A 520 -17.12 30.35 19.46
CA PHE A 520 -16.87 28.98 19.04
C PHE A 520 -16.16 28.22 20.16
N GLN A 521 -16.74 27.10 20.60
CA GLN A 521 -16.17 26.28 21.66
C GLN A 521 -15.19 25.27 21.07
N TYR A 522 -13.90 25.55 21.20
CA TYR A 522 -12.85 24.58 20.90
C TYR A 522 -12.82 23.46 21.95
N ASP A 523 -12.72 22.21 21.51
CA ASP A 523 -12.69 21.04 22.40
C ASP A 523 -11.43 21.10 23.30
N PRO A 524 -11.57 21.24 24.63
CA PRO A 524 -10.43 21.35 25.53
C PRO A 524 -9.63 20.04 25.66
N ALA A 525 -10.14 18.91 25.16
CA ALA A 525 -9.41 17.64 25.13
C ALA A 525 -8.32 17.59 24.02
N GLN A 526 -8.40 18.48 23.03
CA GLN A 526 -7.43 18.59 21.94
C GLN A 526 -6.21 19.43 22.34
N ASP A 527 -5.03 19.08 21.81
CA ASP A 527 -3.81 19.88 22.02
C ASP A 527 -3.70 21.02 20.98
N TRP A 528 -4.27 22.17 21.31
CA TRP A 528 -4.23 23.39 20.48
C TRP A 528 -2.90 24.16 20.52
N ARG A 529 -1.86 23.63 21.17
CA ARG A 529 -0.53 24.25 21.25
C ARG A 529 0.46 23.63 20.26
N SER A 530 0.05 22.56 19.59
CA SER A 530 0.83 21.89 18.56
C SER A 530 1.04 22.78 17.33
N TRP A 531 2.12 22.51 16.57
CA TRP A 531 2.38 23.14 15.28
C TRP A 531 1.27 22.89 14.24
N THR A 532 0.46 21.87 14.46
CA THR A 532 -0.67 21.45 13.60
C THR A 532 -1.91 22.32 13.77
N SER A 533 -1.96 23.13 14.85
CA SER A 533 -3.08 24.01 15.18
C SER A 533 -2.93 25.37 14.51
N TRP A 534 -3.03 25.39 13.19
CA TRP A 534 -2.85 26.60 12.39
C TRP A 534 -3.88 27.68 12.72
N ASN A 535 -3.43 28.93 12.73
CA ASN A 535 -4.32 30.09 12.80
C ASN A 535 -5.00 30.33 11.44
N LYS A 536 -5.88 31.34 11.38
CA LYS A 536 -6.60 31.69 10.15
C LYS A 536 -5.67 31.96 8.96
N LYS A 537 -4.63 32.78 9.16
CA LYS A 537 -3.69 33.14 8.09
C LYS A 537 -2.99 31.91 7.50
N ASP A 538 -2.51 31.02 8.37
CA ASP A 538 -1.77 29.82 7.94
C ASP A 538 -2.70 28.79 7.29
N SER A 539 -3.97 28.75 7.68
CA SER A 539 -5.00 27.87 7.09
C SER A 539 -5.50 28.38 5.73
N GLU A 540 -5.59 29.70 5.57
CA GLU A 540 -6.01 30.35 4.32
C GLU A 540 -4.89 30.51 3.28
N ASP A 541 -3.66 30.13 3.64
CA ASP A 541 -2.50 30.09 2.74
C ASP A 541 -2.71 29.09 1.60
N ILE A 542 -2.16 29.43 0.43
CA ILE A 542 -2.33 28.67 -0.82
C ILE A 542 -1.05 27.95 -1.26
N GLY A 543 -0.01 27.98 -0.43
CA GLY A 543 1.33 27.55 -0.82
C GLY A 543 1.55 26.05 -0.88
N ARG A 544 0.52 25.19 -0.79
CA ARG A 544 0.65 23.72 -0.83
C ARG A 544 0.08 23.15 -2.13
N GLY A 545 0.96 22.84 -3.09
CA GLY A 545 0.58 22.26 -4.38
C GLY A 545 -0.23 20.97 -4.30
N TYR A 546 0.00 20.13 -3.28
CA TYR A 546 -0.73 18.86 -3.07
C TYR A 546 -2.25 19.03 -2.89
N ASN A 547 -2.72 20.23 -2.54
CA ASN A 547 -4.17 20.45 -2.37
C ASN A 547 -4.90 20.67 -3.70
N TYR A 548 -4.18 21.04 -4.77
CA TYR A 548 -4.79 21.38 -6.06
C TYR A 548 -5.33 20.17 -6.82
N PRO A 549 -4.63 19.01 -6.89
CA PRO A 549 -5.18 17.79 -7.48
C PRO A 549 -6.55 17.40 -6.95
N HIS A 550 -6.80 17.50 -5.62
CA HIS A 550 -8.10 17.18 -5.01
C HIS A 550 -9.25 18.00 -5.62
N VAL A 551 -9.03 19.32 -5.74
CA VAL A 551 -10.02 20.26 -6.29
C VAL A 551 -10.21 20.02 -7.79
N VAL A 552 -9.13 19.74 -8.51
CA VAL A 552 -9.19 19.40 -9.94
C VAL A 552 -9.94 18.09 -10.16
N ALA A 553 -9.72 17.07 -9.34
CA ALA A 553 -10.44 15.80 -9.40
C ALA A 553 -11.94 16.00 -9.15
N ALA A 554 -12.32 16.85 -8.18
CA ALA A 554 -13.72 17.19 -7.92
C ALA A 554 -14.40 17.84 -9.14
N TYR A 555 -13.78 18.86 -9.74
CA TYR A 555 -14.33 19.52 -10.92
C TYR A 555 -14.32 18.62 -12.16
N TRP A 556 -13.23 17.87 -12.39
CA TRP A 556 -13.12 16.97 -13.54
C TRP A 556 -14.15 15.84 -13.47
N ALA A 557 -14.36 15.25 -12.29
CA ALA A 557 -15.43 14.26 -12.07
C ALA A 557 -16.79 14.82 -12.45
N MET A 558 -17.15 16.02 -11.95
CA MET A 558 -18.43 16.65 -12.26
C MET A 558 -18.58 17.04 -13.74
N TYR A 559 -17.50 17.47 -14.39
CA TYR A 559 -17.48 17.67 -15.84
C TYR A 559 -17.87 16.38 -16.56
N ARG A 560 -17.20 15.25 -16.23
CA ARG A 560 -17.45 13.96 -16.88
C ARG A 560 -18.89 13.49 -16.65
N VAL A 561 -19.43 13.66 -15.44
CA VAL A 561 -20.83 13.33 -15.14
C VAL A 561 -21.78 14.22 -15.95
N ALA A 562 -21.63 15.55 -15.88
CA ALA A 562 -22.47 16.51 -16.60
C ALA A 562 -22.46 16.28 -18.12
N ARG A 563 -21.29 15.92 -18.65
CA ARG A 563 -21.06 15.75 -20.08
C ARG A 563 -21.67 14.47 -20.64
N ASN A 564 -21.67 13.40 -19.85
CA ASN A 564 -22.01 12.05 -20.27
C ASN A 564 -23.39 11.58 -19.79
N HIS A 565 -24.00 12.25 -18.81
CA HIS A 565 -25.30 11.89 -18.24
C HIS A 565 -26.29 13.06 -18.30
N PRO A 566 -27.03 13.22 -19.42
CA PRO A 566 -27.95 14.35 -19.61
C PRO A 566 -28.98 14.50 -18.48
N GLY A 567 -29.05 15.71 -17.92
CA GLY A 567 -30.02 16.07 -16.87
C GLY A 567 -29.66 15.61 -15.45
N MET A 568 -28.49 14.99 -15.27
CA MET A 568 -27.99 14.56 -13.96
C MET A 568 -27.41 15.72 -13.15
N VAL A 569 -26.54 16.53 -13.78
CA VAL A 569 -26.00 17.79 -13.24
C VAL A 569 -26.84 18.95 -13.78
N LYS A 570 -27.19 19.92 -12.94
CA LYS A 570 -28.18 20.97 -13.22
C LYS A 570 -27.73 22.38 -12.83
N ASN A 571 -26.82 22.53 -11.87
CA ASN A 571 -26.41 23.83 -11.34
C ASN A 571 -25.52 24.59 -12.32
N HIS A 572 -24.53 23.90 -12.91
CA HIS A 572 -23.67 24.47 -13.95
C HIS A 572 -23.60 23.57 -15.18
N PRO A 573 -23.38 24.14 -16.38
CA PRO A 573 -23.11 23.35 -17.57
C PRO A 573 -21.74 22.65 -17.47
N TRP A 574 -21.56 21.58 -18.26
CA TRP A 574 -20.35 20.75 -18.21
C TRP A 574 -19.06 21.53 -18.46
N ASP A 575 -19.11 22.55 -19.32
CA ASP A 575 -17.97 23.37 -19.72
C ASP A 575 -17.50 24.28 -18.58
N TRP A 576 -18.40 24.69 -17.70
CA TRP A 576 -18.01 25.43 -16.50
C TRP A 576 -17.11 24.58 -15.59
N TYR A 577 -17.48 23.32 -15.32
CA TYR A 577 -16.68 22.41 -14.50
C TYR A 577 -15.31 22.13 -15.14
N LEU A 578 -15.27 21.91 -16.46
CA LEU A 578 -14.02 21.71 -17.18
C LEU A 578 -13.12 22.95 -17.12
N ASP A 579 -13.70 24.14 -17.23
CA ASP A 579 -12.96 25.39 -17.06
C ASP A 579 -12.44 25.57 -15.63
N GLN A 580 -13.23 25.26 -14.59
CA GLN A 580 -12.74 25.32 -13.21
C GLN A 580 -11.54 24.40 -12.98
N ALA A 581 -11.61 23.15 -13.47
CA ALA A 581 -10.49 22.22 -13.41
C ALA A 581 -9.24 22.81 -14.10
N TYR A 582 -9.40 23.31 -15.33
CA TYR A 582 -8.32 23.96 -16.09
C TYR A 582 -7.72 25.17 -15.36
N GLN A 583 -8.55 26.12 -14.92
CA GLN A 583 -8.07 27.34 -14.27
C GLN A 583 -7.34 27.04 -12.96
N THR A 584 -7.82 26.05 -12.20
CA THR A 584 -7.16 25.58 -10.98
C THR A 584 -5.75 25.05 -11.28
N THR A 585 -5.59 24.24 -12.32
CA THR A 585 -4.28 23.73 -12.76
C THR A 585 -3.37 24.84 -13.31
N MET A 586 -3.93 25.83 -14.01
CA MET A 586 -3.14 26.97 -14.50
C MET A 586 -2.69 27.87 -13.36
N TYR A 587 -3.48 28.02 -12.30
CA TYR A 587 -3.08 28.73 -11.08
C TYR A 587 -2.00 27.97 -10.30
N LEU A 588 -2.13 26.64 -10.15
CA LEU A 588 -1.11 25.80 -9.52
C LEU A 588 0.28 26.03 -10.14
N THR A 589 0.32 26.22 -11.46
CA THR A 589 1.55 26.37 -12.24
C THR A 589 1.89 27.82 -12.59
N SER A 590 1.24 28.79 -11.94
CA SER A 590 1.49 30.21 -12.18
C SER A 590 2.77 30.69 -11.50
N THR A 591 3.30 31.80 -12.02
CA THR A 591 4.43 32.52 -11.44
C THR A 591 3.99 33.93 -11.06
N ASP A 592 4.61 34.49 -10.03
CA ASP A 592 4.41 35.88 -9.64
C ASP A 592 5.13 36.85 -10.61
N ALA A 593 5.09 38.16 -10.29
CA ALA A 593 5.72 39.20 -11.10
C ALA A 593 7.26 39.11 -11.15
N ASN A 594 7.88 38.39 -10.22
CA ASN A 594 9.33 38.17 -10.17
C ASN A 594 9.74 36.89 -10.92
N GLY A 595 8.77 36.09 -11.36
CA GLY A 595 9.00 34.80 -12.01
C GLY A 595 9.13 33.63 -11.03
N ASP A 596 8.84 33.85 -9.74
CA ASP A 596 8.83 32.80 -8.72
C ASP A 596 7.50 32.04 -8.76
N ASP A 597 7.53 30.74 -8.45
CA ASP A 597 6.33 29.90 -8.39
C ASP A 597 5.34 30.47 -7.35
N THR A 598 4.09 30.73 -7.76
CA THR A 598 3.05 31.26 -6.86
C THR A 598 2.64 30.24 -5.80
N VAL A 599 2.72 28.95 -6.15
CA VAL A 599 2.31 27.83 -5.30
C VAL A 599 3.53 26.96 -4.99
N GLY A 600 3.78 26.72 -3.71
CA GLY A 600 4.85 25.85 -3.26
C GLY A 600 4.65 24.40 -3.69
N TYR A 601 5.76 23.65 -3.78
CA TYR A 601 5.81 22.22 -4.13
C TYR A 601 5.30 21.84 -5.53
N MET A 602 4.78 22.78 -6.34
CA MET A 602 4.27 22.46 -7.68
C MET A 602 5.29 21.76 -8.59
N GLN A 603 6.58 21.95 -8.36
CA GLN A 603 7.68 21.37 -9.15
C GLN A 603 7.96 19.89 -8.80
N LEU A 604 7.33 19.36 -7.76
CA LEU A 604 7.40 17.94 -7.36
C LEU A 604 6.29 17.15 -8.08
N GLY A 605 6.38 15.82 -8.04
CA GLY A 605 5.23 14.98 -8.32
C GLY A 605 4.20 15.15 -7.20
N LEU A 606 2.93 15.28 -7.57
CA LEU A 606 1.80 15.51 -6.68
C LEU A 606 0.91 14.27 -6.67
N MET A 607 0.38 13.92 -5.49
CA MET A 607 -0.63 12.87 -5.38
C MET A 607 -1.87 13.21 -6.21
N GLU A 608 -2.44 12.22 -6.88
CA GLU A 608 -3.55 12.36 -7.84
C GLU A 608 -3.20 13.24 -9.06
N GLY A 609 -1.92 13.57 -9.26
CA GLY A 609 -1.50 14.46 -10.35
C GLY A 609 -1.77 13.92 -11.75
N ASP A 610 -2.07 12.62 -11.88
CA ASP A 610 -2.60 12.00 -13.09
C ASP A 610 -3.90 12.67 -13.58
N VAL A 611 -4.67 13.29 -12.68
CA VAL A 611 -5.87 14.05 -13.06
C VAL A 611 -5.56 15.16 -14.05
N PHE A 612 -4.36 15.76 -14.02
CA PHE A 612 -3.98 16.80 -14.96
C PHE A 612 -3.79 16.26 -16.37
N LEU A 613 -3.33 15.02 -16.50
CA LEU A 613 -3.21 14.35 -17.80
C LEU A 613 -4.59 13.95 -18.34
N GLU A 614 -5.46 13.43 -17.49
CA GLU A 614 -6.86 13.14 -17.86
C GLU A 614 -7.60 14.41 -18.27
N LEU A 615 -7.42 15.51 -17.53
CA LEU A 615 -7.91 16.84 -17.89
C LEU A 615 -7.38 17.28 -19.26
N LEU A 616 -6.07 17.16 -19.53
CA LEU A 616 -5.50 17.52 -20.84
C LEU A 616 -6.15 16.72 -21.98
N LYS A 617 -6.37 15.41 -21.80
CA LYS A 617 -7.04 14.56 -22.79
C LYS A 617 -8.46 15.06 -23.08
N ASP A 618 -9.23 15.38 -22.05
CA ASP A 618 -10.59 15.87 -22.22
C ASP A 618 -10.66 17.29 -22.80
N VAL A 619 -9.78 18.20 -22.39
CA VAL A 619 -9.65 19.55 -23.00
C VAL A 619 -9.34 19.43 -24.50
N LYS A 620 -8.50 18.47 -24.91
CA LYS A 620 -8.26 18.17 -26.34
C LYS A 620 -9.51 17.61 -27.03
N ARG A 621 -10.22 16.66 -26.40
CA ARG A 621 -11.45 16.05 -26.95
C ARG A 621 -12.58 17.05 -27.15
N GLU A 622 -12.69 18.05 -26.27
CA GLU A 622 -13.67 19.14 -26.38
C GLU A 622 -13.23 20.26 -27.34
N GLY A 623 -12.07 20.12 -28.00
CA GLY A 623 -11.61 21.06 -29.02
C GLY A 623 -11.10 22.40 -28.45
N TRP A 624 -10.77 22.46 -27.16
CA TRP A 624 -10.24 23.66 -26.51
C TRP A 624 -8.74 23.81 -26.78
N THR A 625 -8.36 23.94 -28.05
CA THR A 625 -6.97 23.84 -28.53
C THR A 625 -6.01 24.79 -27.81
N ASP A 626 -6.37 26.06 -27.61
CA ASP A 626 -5.49 27.04 -26.94
C ASP A 626 -5.25 26.69 -25.46
N LYS A 627 -6.30 26.27 -24.76
CA LYS A 627 -6.19 25.82 -23.37
C LYS A 627 -5.37 24.53 -23.26
N ALA A 628 -5.60 23.58 -24.17
CA ALA A 628 -4.81 22.34 -24.23
C ALA A 628 -3.32 22.65 -24.41
N ALA A 629 -2.97 23.51 -25.37
CA ALA A 629 -1.59 23.90 -25.63
C ALA A 629 -0.95 24.59 -24.41
N ALA A 630 -1.69 25.48 -23.73
CA ALA A 630 -1.20 26.16 -22.53
C ALA A 630 -0.95 25.19 -21.36
N LEU A 631 -1.91 24.30 -21.07
CA LEU A 631 -1.78 23.29 -20.02
C LEU A 631 -0.61 22.33 -20.31
N GLU A 632 -0.53 21.81 -21.54
CA GLU A 632 0.53 20.91 -21.98
C GLU A 632 1.91 21.57 -21.85
N ALA A 633 2.06 22.85 -22.21
CA ALA A 633 3.31 23.59 -22.04
C ALA A 633 3.73 23.76 -20.57
N ARG A 634 2.78 24.00 -19.66
CA ARG A 634 3.05 24.07 -18.21
C ARG A 634 3.52 22.73 -17.67
N MET A 635 2.84 21.65 -18.04
CA MET A 635 3.21 20.30 -17.59
C MET A 635 4.52 19.83 -18.20
N LYS A 636 4.81 20.20 -19.45
CA LYS A 636 6.11 19.96 -20.08
C LYS A 636 7.26 20.58 -19.29
N THR A 637 7.06 21.77 -18.72
CA THR A 637 8.10 22.43 -17.89
C THR A 637 8.41 21.62 -16.63
N ARG A 638 7.40 21.01 -16.00
CA ARG A 638 7.58 20.10 -14.86
C ARG A 638 8.29 18.81 -15.29
N ALA A 639 7.84 18.18 -16.37
CA ALA A 639 8.45 16.98 -16.92
C ALA A 639 9.93 17.19 -17.34
N ASP A 640 10.27 18.36 -17.88
CA ASP A 640 11.66 18.72 -18.26
C ASP A 640 12.59 18.90 -17.05
N ARG A 641 12.03 19.21 -15.89
CA ARG A 641 12.76 19.21 -14.62
C ARG A 641 12.97 17.77 -14.14
N TRP A 642 11.94 16.94 -14.21
CA TRP A 642 12.00 15.53 -13.80
C TRP A 642 12.97 14.72 -14.67
N SER A 643 13.04 14.99 -15.98
CA SER A 643 13.94 14.30 -16.91
C SER A 643 15.43 14.47 -16.59
N LYS A 644 15.78 15.43 -15.72
CA LYS A 644 17.15 15.74 -15.29
C LYS A 644 17.47 15.21 -13.90
N ARG A 645 16.58 14.42 -13.28
CA ARG A 645 16.76 13.83 -11.96
C ARG A 645 16.94 12.32 -12.07
N ASP A 646 17.82 11.77 -11.24
CA ASP A 646 18.00 10.32 -11.12
C ASP A 646 16.73 9.65 -10.57
N TYR A 647 16.09 10.29 -9.58
CA TYR A 647 14.83 9.85 -8.99
C TYR A 647 13.82 11.02 -9.01
N PRO A 648 12.94 11.09 -10.03
CA PRO A 648 12.11 12.27 -10.30
C PRO A 648 10.90 12.45 -9.37
N PHE A 649 10.62 11.49 -8.50
CA PHE A 649 9.39 11.38 -7.70
C PHE A 649 9.52 11.76 -6.22
N GLY A 650 10.64 12.33 -5.79
CA GLY A 650 10.78 12.81 -4.40
C GLY A 650 9.79 13.93 -4.04
N SER A 651 9.38 13.99 -2.77
CA SER A 651 8.40 14.95 -2.24
C SER A 651 8.99 15.89 -1.16
N GLU A 652 8.12 16.54 -0.37
CA GLU A 652 8.43 17.21 0.90
C GLU A 652 8.90 16.27 2.03
N MET A 653 8.56 14.98 1.96
CA MET A 653 8.94 13.94 2.91
C MET A 653 10.07 13.06 2.34
N ALA A 654 10.76 12.29 3.20
CA ALA A 654 11.94 11.54 2.78
C ALA A 654 11.60 10.32 1.90
N TRP A 655 12.52 9.95 0.97
CA TRP A 655 12.49 8.78 0.05
C TRP A 655 11.23 8.57 -0.83
N ASP A 656 10.43 9.61 -0.87
CA ASP A 656 8.98 9.55 -0.96
C ASP A 656 8.37 8.96 -2.26
N SER A 657 7.17 8.37 -2.11
CA SER A 657 6.36 7.68 -3.14
C SER A 657 5.04 8.38 -3.51
N THR A 658 4.87 9.66 -3.15
CA THR A 658 3.60 10.39 -3.09
C THR A 658 3.05 10.77 -4.45
N GLY A 659 3.91 11.14 -5.40
CA GLY A 659 3.52 11.54 -6.76
C GLY A 659 4.18 10.69 -7.84
N GLN A 660 4.45 9.42 -7.54
CA GLN A 660 5.09 8.49 -8.48
C GLN A 660 4.22 8.26 -9.72
N GLU A 661 2.91 8.17 -9.54
CA GLU A 661 1.92 8.01 -10.60
C GLU A 661 1.98 9.17 -11.59
N GLU A 662 1.95 10.41 -11.09
CA GLU A 662 2.00 11.61 -11.94
C GLU A 662 3.30 11.67 -12.75
N VAL A 663 4.43 11.45 -12.06
CA VAL A 663 5.75 11.50 -12.68
C VAL A 663 5.87 10.45 -13.77
N TYR A 664 5.41 9.21 -13.51
CA TYR A 664 5.39 8.17 -14.54
C TYR A 664 4.53 8.57 -15.74
N SER A 665 3.30 9.03 -15.51
CA SER A 665 2.34 9.31 -16.57
C SER A 665 2.79 10.43 -17.50
N TRP A 666 3.30 11.53 -16.95
CA TRP A 666 3.84 12.64 -17.75
C TRP A 666 5.17 12.29 -18.41
N SER A 667 6.03 11.51 -17.75
CA SER A 667 7.26 11.02 -18.37
C SER A 667 6.95 10.16 -19.60
N LYS A 668 6.03 9.19 -19.51
CA LYS A 668 5.57 8.42 -20.68
C LYS A 668 4.96 9.34 -21.74
N TYR A 669 4.10 10.27 -21.34
CA TYR A 669 3.42 11.18 -22.26
C TYR A 669 4.39 12.01 -23.12
N PHE A 670 5.49 12.50 -22.54
CA PHE A 670 6.50 13.30 -23.23
C PHE A 670 7.69 12.50 -23.79
N GLY A 671 7.67 11.17 -23.72
CA GLY A 671 8.75 10.31 -24.25
C GLY A 671 10.01 10.26 -23.37
N TYR A 672 9.88 10.51 -22.07
CA TYR A 672 10.94 10.33 -21.07
C TYR A 672 10.89 8.93 -20.47
N ASP A 673 11.04 7.91 -21.32
CA ASP A 673 10.89 6.49 -20.95
C ASP A 673 11.84 6.06 -19.84
N ALA A 674 13.06 6.61 -19.80
CA ALA A 674 14.02 6.30 -18.74
C ALA A 674 13.49 6.69 -17.35
N GLN A 675 12.86 7.86 -17.22
CA GLN A 675 12.27 8.32 -15.96
C GLN A 675 11.00 7.54 -15.61
N ALA A 676 10.20 7.16 -16.61
CA ALA A 676 9.07 6.28 -16.40
C ALA A 676 9.53 4.91 -15.87
N GLU A 677 10.57 4.32 -16.46
CA GLU A 677 11.13 3.03 -16.02
C GLU A 677 11.73 3.10 -14.61
N VAL A 678 12.48 4.15 -14.29
CA VAL A 678 13.00 4.35 -12.92
C VAL A 678 11.87 4.45 -11.91
N THR A 679 10.79 5.15 -12.25
CA THR A 679 9.62 5.30 -11.38
C THR A 679 8.89 3.97 -11.20
N LEU A 680 8.62 3.25 -12.29
CA LEU A 680 8.00 1.92 -12.25
C LEU A 680 8.85 0.92 -11.47
N SER A 681 10.16 0.89 -11.70
CA SER A 681 11.09 0.03 -10.96
C SER A 681 10.99 0.31 -9.46
N ALA A 682 11.06 1.57 -9.02
CA ALA A 682 10.89 1.94 -7.62
C ALA A 682 9.53 1.47 -7.06
N ILE A 683 8.43 1.65 -7.80
CA ILE A 683 7.10 1.15 -7.41
C ILE A 683 7.12 -0.38 -7.18
N LEU A 684 7.74 -1.15 -8.07
CA LEU A 684 7.85 -2.61 -7.91
C LEU A 684 8.76 -3.01 -6.74
N GLY A 685 9.68 -2.14 -6.34
CA GLY A 685 10.42 -2.27 -5.08
C GLY A 685 9.55 -2.14 -3.84
N TYR A 686 8.38 -1.50 -3.96
CA TYR A 686 7.49 -1.09 -2.85
C TYR A 686 6.15 -1.83 -2.83
N MET A 687 5.76 -2.52 -3.90
CA MET A 687 4.47 -3.22 -4.04
C MET A 687 4.65 -4.71 -4.39
N PRO A 688 4.36 -5.65 -3.47
CA PRO A 688 4.68 -7.06 -3.68
C PRO A 688 3.47 -7.90 -4.13
N THR A 689 3.71 -9.14 -4.60
CA THR A 689 2.66 -10.09 -5.02
C THR A 689 2.36 -11.20 -3.99
N LEU A 690 2.47 -10.87 -2.70
CA LEU A 690 2.40 -11.85 -1.59
C LEU A 690 1.02 -12.51 -1.48
N PRO A 691 0.93 -13.80 -1.08
CA PRO A 691 -0.35 -14.49 -0.85
C PRO A 691 -1.13 -14.04 0.41
N HIS A 692 -1.36 -12.74 0.51
CA HIS A 692 -1.96 -12.08 1.66
C HIS A 692 -2.73 -10.83 1.20
N TRP A 693 -4.03 -10.76 1.49
CA TRP A 693 -4.89 -9.63 1.11
C TRP A 693 -4.32 -8.28 1.48
N GLY A 694 -3.69 -8.18 2.65
CA GLY A 694 -3.17 -6.92 3.14
C GLY A 694 -1.81 -6.52 2.58
N TYR A 695 -1.06 -7.42 1.92
CA TYR A 695 0.26 -7.08 1.37
C TYR A 695 0.30 -7.17 -0.16
N ASN A 696 -0.63 -7.86 -0.81
CA ASN A 696 -0.67 -7.93 -2.26
C ASN A 696 -1.01 -6.58 -2.88
N GLY A 697 -0.08 -6.01 -3.64
CA GLY A 697 -0.24 -4.69 -4.26
C GLY A 697 -0.29 -3.55 -3.25
N ASP A 698 0.09 -3.79 -2.00
CA ASP A 698 0.18 -2.76 -0.96
C ASP A 698 1.45 -1.94 -1.17
N ALA A 699 1.32 -0.64 -1.39
CA ALA A 699 2.47 0.24 -1.53
C ALA A 699 3.03 0.58 -0.15
N ARG A 700 4.34 0.38 0.03
CA ARG A 700 5.04 0.62 1.29
C ARG A 700 4.86 2.05 1.79
N ARG A 701 4.03 2.24 2.81
CA ARG A 701 3.91 3.48 3.61
C ARG A 701 3.76 3.20 5.09
N TYR A 702 4.18 4.13 5.95
CA TYR A 702 4.19 3.88 7.40
C TYR A 702 4.11 5.09 8.34
N TRP A 703 3.86 6.31 7.84
CA TRP A 703 3.85 7.50 8.70
C TRP A 703 2.58 8.33 8.63
N ASP A 704 1.69 8.08 7.67
CA ASP A 704 0.55 8.95 7.37
C ASP A 704 -0.55 8.89 8.44
N PHE A 705 -0.56 7.87 9.31
CA PHE A 705 -1.37 7.90 10.54
C PHE A 705 -1.09 9.12 11.43
N LEU A 706 0.10 9.73 11.35
CA LEU A 706 0.41 10.98 12.04
C LEU A 706 -0.45 12.16 11.51
N TYR A 707 -0.76 12.14 10.21
CA TYR A 707 -1.40 13.25 9.48
C TYR A 707 -2.90 13.02 9.23
N GLY A 708 -3.34 11.78 8.96
CA GLY A 708 -4.73 11.45 8.62
C GLY A 708 -5.40 10.41 9.53
N GLY A 709 -4.66 9.70 10.38
CA GLY A 709 -5.18 8.63 11.23
C GLY A 709 -5.72 9.11 12.58
N LYS A 710 -6.64 8.34 13.17
CA LYS A 710 -7.06 8.51 14.57
C LYS A 710 -5.99 7.99 15.52
N LEU A 711 -5.49 6.78 15.28
CA LEU A 711 -4.42 6.19 16.08
C LEU A 711 -3.07 6.63 15.50
N SER A 712 -2.60 7.79 15.96
CA SER A 712 -1.36 8.42 15.49
C SER A 712 -0.10 7.68 15.97
N ARG A 713 0.62 7.04 15.03
CA ARG A 713 1.95 6.44 15.24
C ARG A 713 2.65 6.10 13.92
N ILE A 714 3.96 5.84 13.98
CA ILE A 714 4.71 5.24 12.86
C ILE A 714 4.46 3.73 12.85
N GLU A 715 3.82 3.24 11.79
CA GLU A 715 3.40 1.85 11.61
C GLU A 715 3.08 1.63 10.13
N ARG A 716 3.44 0.47 9.57
CA ARG A 716 3.05 0.13 8.20
C ARG A 716 1.54 0.16 8.01
N GLN A 717 1.12 0.83 6.95
CA GLN A 717 -0.27 1.10 6.61
C GLN A 717 -0.68 0.21 5.44
N ILE A 718 -1.60 -0.73 5.69
CA ILE A 718 -2.11 -1.60 4.62
C ILE A 718 -3.24 -0.89 3.87
N HIS A 719 -3.14 -0.89 2.54
CA HIS A 719 -4.07 -0.29 1.59
C HIS A 719 -4.31 1.19 1.86
N HIS A 720 -3.22 1.90 2.16
CA HIS A 720 -3.15 3.37 2.15
C HIS A 720 -3.12 3.93 0.73
N TYR A 721 -3.29 5.24 0.55
CA TYR A 721 -3.46 5.87 -0.77
C TYR A 721 -2.34 5.62 -1.78
N GLY A 722 -1.12 5.36 -1.33
CA GLY A 722 -0.03 4.98 -2.23
C GLY A 722 -0.35 3.73 -3.06
N SER A 723 -1.19 2.83 -2.56
CA SER A 723 -1.52 1.56 -3.24
C SER A 723 -2.42 1.78 -4.46
N GLY A 724 -3.51 2.55 -4.30
CA GLY A 724 -4.40 2.90 -5.39
C GLY A 724 -3.70 3.76 -6.45
N LEU A 725 -2.92 4.75 -6.03
CA LEU A 725 -2.19 5.64 -6.95
C LEU A 725 -1.12 4.90 -7.75
N ASN A 726 -0.26 4.13 -7.08
CA ASN A 726 0.80 3.39 -7.78
C ASN A 726 0.28 2.22 -8.63
N ALA A 727 -0.97 1.80 -8.46
CA ALA A 727 -1.58 0.84 -9.37
C ALA A 727 -1.77 1.41 -10.79
N ILE A 728 -1.93 2.73 -10.93
CA ILE A 728 -2.10 3.42 -12.22
C ILE A 728 -0.92 3.15 -13.17
N PRO A 729 0.33 3.52 -12.83
CA PRO A 729 1.47 3.27 -13.69
C PRO A 729 1.72 1.78 -13.92
N VAL A 730 1.49 0.92 -12.92
CA VAL A 730 1.71 -0.53 -13.03
C VAL A 730 0.73 -1.17 -14.01
N LEU A 731 -0.56 -0.85 -13.92
CA LEU A 731 -1.57 -1.39 -14.83
C LEU A 731 -1.50 -0.74 -16.20
N LYS A 732 -1.04 0.52 -16.30
CA LYS A 732 -0.73 1.14 -17.59
C LYS A 732 0.42 0.40 -18.28
N GLU A 733 1.53 0.13 -17.59
CA GLU A 733 2.64 -0.63 -18.17
C GLU A 733 2.20 -2.06 -18.56
N TYR A 734 1.36 -2.72 -17.75
CA TYR A 734 0.79 -4.02 -18.13
C TYR A 734 -0.02 -3.96 -19.43
N ARG A 735 -0.78 -2.89 -19.66
CA ARG A 735 -1.55 -2.72 -20.91
C ARG A 735 -0.64 -2.54 -22.12
N ASP A 736 0.56 -1.99 -21.93
CA ASP A 736 1.60 -1.85 -22.96
C ASP A 736 2.37 -3.19 -23.14
N HIS A 737 2.47 -4.01 -22.08
CA HIS A 737 3.19 -5.29 -22.00
C HIS A 737 2.32 -6.46 -21.45
N PRO A 738 1.31 -6.94 -22.20
CA PRO A 738 0.28 -7.86 -21.71
C PRO A 738 0.74 -9.27 -21.33
N ASP A 739 1.99 -9.62 -21.63
CA ASP A 739 2.64 -10.87 -21.25
C ASP A 739 3.37 -10.80 -19.90
N ASP A 740 3.55 -9.61 -19.31
CA ASP A 740 4.10 -9.44 -17.96
C ASP A 740 2.99 -9.59 -16.89
N TYR A 741 2.62 -10.83 -16.61
CA TYR A 741 1.62 -11.15 -15.58
C TYR A 741 2.03 -10.75 -14.16
N TYR A 742 3.31 -10.44 -13.91
CA TYR A 742 3.74 -9.90 -12.62
C TYR A 742 3.17 -8.49 -12.41
N LEU A 743 3.24 -7.63 -13.44
CA LEU A 743 2.64 -6.30 -13.40
C LEU A 743 1.13 -6.38 -13.15
N LEU A 744 0.42 -7.26 -13.85
CA LEU A 744 -1.02 -7.44 -13.61
C LEU A 744 -1.33 -7.82 -12.15
N ARG A 745 -0.58 -8.77 -11.57
CA ARG A 745 -0.77 -9.20 -10.17
C ARG A 745 -0.46 -8.11 -9.15
N VAL A 746 0.55 -7.27 -9.41
CA VAL A 746 0.87 -6.13 -8.54
C VAL A 746 -0.21 -5.07 -8.65
N GLY A 747 -0.45 -4.58 -9.86
CA GLY A 747 -1.34 -3.46 -10.11
C GLY A 747 -2.79 -3.77 -9.76
N TYR A 748 -3.27 -4.99 -10.07
CA TYR A 748 -4.64 -5.37 -9.72
C TYR A 748 -4.81 -5.56 -8.21
N GLY A 749 -3.77 -6.01 -7.50
CA GLY A 749 -3.75 -6.01 -6.03
C GLY A 749 -3.93 -4.60 -5.46
N GLY A 750 -3.21 -3.62 -6.02
CA GLY A 750 -3.30 -2.21 -5.64
C GLY A 750 -4.66 -1.58 -5.93
N VAL A 751 -5.27 -1.88 -7.10
CA VAL A 751 -6.65 -1.43 -7.40
C VAL A 751 -7.69 -2.06 -6.47
N MET A 752 -7.50 -3.31 -6.03
CA MET A 752 -8.44 -3.97 -5.13
C MET A 752 -8.30 -3.56 -3.67
N GLY A 753 -7.13 -3.05 -3.26
CA GLY A 753 -6.83 -2.57 -1.91
C GLY A 753 -7.87 -1.59 -1.36
N PRO A 754 -8.15 -0.46 -2.04
CA PRO A 754 -9.13 0.55 -1.63
C PRO A 754 -10.51 0.00 -1.29
N LEU A 755 -10.97 -1.03 -2.02
CA LEU A 755 -12.28 -1.65 -1.76
C LEU A 755 -12.33 -2.41 -0.43
N SER A 756 -11.18 -2.85 0.09
CA SER A 756 -11.12 -3.51 1.40
C SER A 756 -11.28 -2.54 2.57
N ASN A 757 -10.95 -1.27 2.38
CA ASN A 757 -11.11 -0.20 3.37
C ASN A 757 -12.58 0.15 3.64
N ILE A 758 -13.48 -0.18 2.70
CA ILE A 758 -14.92 0.08 2.80
C ILE A 758 -15.57 -0.98 3.68
N ASP A 759 -16.14 -0.54 4.81
CA ASP A 759 -16.84 -1.40 5.74
C ASP A 759 -18.24 -1.84 5.22
N GLN A 760 -18.96 -2.64 6.01
CA GLN A 760 -20.27 -3.13 5.61
C GLN A 760 -21.34 -2.04 5.48
N ASP A 761 -21.18 -0.88 6.11
CA ASP A 761 -22.16 0.21 6.05
C ASP A 761 -21.78 1.27 5.01
N GLY A 762 -20.54 1.22 4.51
CA GLY A 762 -19.98 2.14 3.51
C GLY A 762 -18.95 3.12 4.06
N PHE A 763 -18.60 3.05 5.35
CA PHE A 763 -17.50 3.86 5.86
C PHE A 763 -16.18 3.39 5.27
N ALA A 764 -15.38 4.31 4.74
CA ALA A 764 -14.06 4.00 4.22
C ALA A 764 -12.98 4.51 5.17
N SER A 765 -12.12 3.61 5.64
CA SER A 765 -11.01 3.89 6.55
C SER A 765 -9.76 4.38 5.82
N ALA A 766 -8.97 5.23 6.47
CA ALA A 766 -7.68 5.71 5.96
C ALA A 766 -6.73 4.57 5.57
N ALA A 767 -6.50 3.61 6.48
CA ALA A 767 -5.68 2.42 6.25
C ALA A 767 -5.87 1.36 7.36
N PHE A 768 -5.30 0.17 7.20
CA PHE A 768 -5.30 -0.89 8.21
C PHE A 768 -4.00 -0.93 9.02
N HIS A 769 -4.10 -0.98 10.35
CA HIS A 769 -2.99 -1.09 11.30
C HIS A 769 -2.37 -2.49 11.29
N THR A 770 -1.06 -2.59 11.05
CA THR A 770 -0.34 -3.87 10.90
C THR A 770 0.24 -4.47 12.17
N PHE A 771 0.36 -3.70 13.25
CA PHE A 771 0.92 -4.18 14.50
C PHE A 771 0.02 -5.28 15.08
N PRO A 772 0.59 -6.43 15.47
CA PRO A 772 -0.15 -7.53 16.07
C PRO A 772 -0.98 -7.15 17.30
N SER A 773 -0.65 -6.07 18.01
CA SER A 773 -1.45 -5.54 19.12
C SER A 773 -2.69 -4.75 18.70
N THR A 774 -2.92 -4.56 17.41
CA THR A 774 -4.01 -3.70 16.89
C THR A 774 -4.82 -4.38 15.79
N LEU A 775 -4.20 -4.75 14.66
CA LEU A 775 -4.84 -5.46 13.53
C LEU A 775 -6.29 -5.08 13.24
N LYS A 776 -6.54 -3.78 13.01
CA LYS A 776 -7.86 -3.21 12.68
C LYS A 776 -7.73 -2.06 11.69
N TRP A 777 -8.84 -1.73 11.04
CA TRP A 777 -8.99 -0.48 10.28
C TRP A 777 -8.87 0.73 11.21
N ASP A 778 -8.19 1.79 10.76
CA ASP A 778 -8.20 3.08 11.45
C ASP A 778 -9.63 3.64 11.48
N ALA A 779 -9.97 4.35 12.54
CA ALA A 779 -11.32 4.84 12.75
C ALA A 779 -11.62 6.11 11.95
N TYR A 780 -10.61 6.85 11.50
CA TYR A 780 -10.79 8.03 10.66
C TYR A 780 -10.88 7.64 9.19
N SER A 781 -11.74 8.37 8.46
CA SER A 781 -11.72 8.31 7.00
C SER A 781 -10.43 8.86 6.42
N GLY A 782 -9.84 9.85 7.10
CA GLY A 782 -8.53 10.43 6.80
C GLY A 782 -8.31 10.71 5.32
N ASP A 783 -7.17 10.28 4.83
CA ASP A 783 -6.65 10.41 3.47
C ASP A 783 -7.08 9.27 2.53
N TYR A 784 -8.26 8.68 2.75
CA TYR A 784 -8.79 7.62 1.90
C TYR A 784 -9.12 8.09 0.46
N GLY A 785 -9.48 9.36 0.25
CA GLY A 785 -9.91 9.90 -1.05
C GLY A 785 -8.91 9.67 -2.19
N PRO A 786 -7.64 10.08 -2.02
CA PRO A 786 -6.59 9.79 -3.01
C PRO A 786 -6.43 8.29 -3.33
N ASN A 787 -6.68 7.41 -2.36
CA ASN A 787 -6.67 5.96 -2.59
C ASN A 787 -7.82 5.54 -3.53
N PHE A 788 -9.01 6.06 -3.27
CA PHE A 788 -10.18 5.78 -4.09
C PHE A 788 -10.12 6.47 -5.46
N PHE A 789 -9.44 7.60 -5.58
CA PHE A 789 -9.10 8.21 -6.87
C PHE A 789 -8.32 7.22 -7.75
N GLY A 790 -7.25 6.62 -7.21
CA GLY A 790 -6.46 5.61 -7.92
C GLY A 790 -7.28 4.38 -8.29
N HIS A 791 -8.14 3.90 -7.39
CA HIS A 791 -9.13 2.86 -7.72
C HIS A 791 -10.02 3.26 -8.88
N ALA A 792 -10.58 4.47 -8.85
CA ALA A 792 -11.60 4.88 -9.81
C ALA A 792 -11.05 5.07 -11.23
N LEU A 793 -9.78 5.48 -11.37
CA LEU A 793 -9.12 5.61 -12.66
C LEU A 793 -8.83 4.26 -13.32
N ASP A 794 -8.39 3.23 -12.57
CA ASP A 794 -8.02 1.93 -13.13
C ASP A 794 -8.98 0.77 -12.83
N ALA A 795 -10.12 1.03 -12.20
CA ALA A 795 -11.20 0.05 -12.07
C ALA A 795 -11.60 -0.48 -13.45
N ALA A 796 -11.33 -1.77 -13.67
CA ALA A 796 -11.56 -2.46 -14.93
C ALA A 796 -11.58 -3.98 -14.75
N THR A 797 -12.11 -4.65 -15.77
CA THR A 797 -11.97 -6.10 -15.96
C THR A 797 -10.79 -6.39 -16.89
N TYR A 798 -9.81 -7.21 -16.46
CA TYR A 798 -8.70 -7.67 -17.33
C TYR A 798 -8.90 -9.13 -17.70
N VAL A 799 -8.88 -9.43 -19.00
CA VAL A 799 -9.06 -10.77 -19.56
C VAL A 799 -7.72 -11.25 -20.10
N ILE A 800 -7.26 -12.39 -19.61
CA ILE A 800 -5.98 -13.00 -20.00
C ILE A 800 -6.15 -14.43 -20.47
N ASP A 801 -5.26 -14.90 -21.34
CA ASP A 801 -5.05 -16.33 -21.62
C ASP A 801 -3.66 -16.72 -21.11
N HIS A 802 -3.58 -17.08 -19.83
CA HIS A 802 -2.33 -17.33 -19.14
C HIS A 802 -1.70 -18.64 -19.63
N PRO A 803 -0.37 -18.71 -19.86
CA PRO A 803 0.28 -19.94 -20.33
C PRO A 803 0.05 -21.13 -19.41
N ASP A 804 0.00 -20.91 -18.09
CA ASP A 804 -0.28 -21.96 -17.09
C ASP A 804 -1.78 -22.13 -16.78
N PHE A 805 -2.55 -21.03 -16.74
CA PHE A 805 -3.89 -21.01 -16.14
C PHE A 805 -5.02 -20.93 -17.18
N GLY A 806 -4.68 -20.75 -18.45
CA GLY A 806 -5.64 -20.53 -19.53
C GLY A 806 -6.42 -19.23 -19.35
N TRP A 807 -7.65 -19.19 -19.87
CA TRP A 807 -8.53 -18.04 -19.79
C TRP A 807 -8.92 -17.70 -18.35
N GLN A 808 -8.54 -16.52 -17.91
CA GLN A 808 -8.85 -15.96 -16.59
C GLN A 808 -9.34 -14.53 -16.74
N ALA A 809 -10.09 -14.05 -15.74
CA ALA A 809 -10.45 -12.65 -15.63
C ALA A 809 -10.08 -12.11 -14.25
N PHE A 810 -9.56 -10.90 -14.23
CA PHE A 810 -9.46 -10.07 -13.05
C PHE A 810 -10.63 -9.10 -13.06
N GLY A 811 -11.45 -9.07 -12.01
CA GLY A 811 -12.64 -8.21 -11.98
C GLY A 811 -13.85 -8.74 -12.73
N GLY A 812 -13.90 -10.03 -13.07
CA GLY A 812 -15.02 -10.62 -13.79
C GLY A 812 -15.07 -12.13 -13.70
N ASN A 813 -16.16 -12.72 -14.18
CA ASN A 813 -16.33 -14.17 -14.22
C ASN A 813 -16.20 -14.68 -15.65
N VAL A 814 -15.52 -15.82 -15.83
CA VAL A 814 -15.25 -16.43 -17.14
C VAL A 814 -16.11 -17.67 -17.33
N THR A 815 -16.77 -17.77 -18.48
CA THR A 815 -17.50 -18.95 -18.93
C THR A 815 -17.10 -19.33 -20.37
N HIS A 816 -17.18 -20.62 -20.70
CA HIS A 816 -16.78 -21.16 -21.99
C HIS A 816 -18.01 -21.65 -22.78
N HIS A 817 -18.14 -21.19 -24.03
CA HIS A 817 -19.23 -21.55 -24.95
C HIS A 817 -18.67 -21.91 -26.34
N GLY A 818 -18.19 -23.15 -26.48
CA GLY A 818 -17.54 -23.59 -27.72
C GLY A 818 -16.29 -22.76 -28.02
N ASP A 819 -16.30 -22.06 -29.16
CA ASP A 819 -15.21 -21.19 -29.60
C ASP A 819 -15.24 -19.78 -28.95
N TRP A 820 -16.23 -19.49 -28.10
CA TRP A 820 -16.39 -18.20 -27.43
C TRP A 820 -16.07 -18.29 -25.94
N ILE A 821 -15.28 -17.34 -25.46
CA ILE A 821 -15.06 -17.08 -24.04
C ILE A 821 -15.94 -15.89 -23.67
N ALA A 822 -16.91 -16.11 -22.79
CA ALA A 822 -17.76 -15.05 -22.28
C ALA A 822 -17.25 -14.58 -20.92
N ILE A 823 -17.09 -13.27 -20.80
CA ILE A 823 -16.65 -12.58 -19.59
C ILE A 823 -17.80 -11.73 -19.10
N HIS A 824 -18.12 -11.86 -17.82
CA HIS A 824 -19.10 -11.02 -17.15
C HIS A 824 -18.36 -10.09 -16.20
N PRO A 825 -18.16 -8.80 -16.56
CA PRO A 825 -17.57 -7.81 -15.67
C PRO A 825 -18.29 -7.74 -14.32
N ARG A 826 -17.48 -7.67 -13.26
CA ARG A 826 -17.85 -7.61 -11.83
C ARG A 826 -16.96 -6.63 -11.07
N ASP A 827 -16.14 -5.83 -11.76
CA ASP A 827 -15.45 -4.69 -11.17
C ASP A 827 -16.45 -3.62 -10.74
N SER A 828 -15.99 -2.61 -10.00
CA SER A 828 -16.84 -1.62 -9.35
C SER A 828 -17.70 -0.80 -10.31
N PHE A 829 -17.22 -0.54 -11.53
CA PHE A 829 -17.91 0.34 -12.49
C PHE A 829 -18.40 -0.40 -13.73
N ARG A 830 -17.73 -1.49 -14.14
CA ARG A 830 -17.99 -2.23 -15.38
C ARG A 830 -17.93 -1.32 -16.61
N SER A 831 -17.14 -0.24 -16.54
CA SER A 831 -16.99 0.73 -17.63
C SER A 831 -15.74 0.47 -18.46
N ARG A 832 -14.86 -0.45 -18.05
CA ARG A 832 -13.59 -0.71 -18.73
C ARG A 832 -13.26 -2.20 -18.80
N VAL A 833 -12.78 -2.65 -19.96
CA VAL A 833 -12.33 -4.02 -20.19
C VAL A 833 -11.04 -4.04 -21.00
N TYR A 834 -10.00 -4.70 -20.50
CA TYR A 834 -8.78 -5.00 -21.25
C TYR A 834 -8.75 -6.47 -21.67
N ILE A 835 -8.66 -6.73 -22.98
CA ILE A 835 -8.51 -8.09 -23.53
C ILE A 835 -7.04 -8.24 -23.96
N ALA A 836 -6.21 -8.74 -23.03
CA ALA A 836 -4.76 -8.82 -23.20
C ALA A 836 -4.33 -9.61 -24.46
N PRO A 837 -4.94 -10.78 -24.80
CA PRO A 837 -4.61 -11.51 -26.03
C PRO A 837 -4.95 -10.78 -27.34
N ARG A 838 -5.58 -9.61 -27.27
CA ARG A 838 -5.90 -8.74 -28.41
C ARG A 838 -5.28 -7.35 -28.28
N GLY A 839 -4.59 -7.07 -27.17
CA GLY A 839 -4.13 -5.73 -26.80
C GLY A 839 -5.25 -4.71 -26.72
N LEU A 840 -6.51 -5.15 -26.59
CA LEU A 840 -7.70 -4.32 -26.82
C LEU A 840 -8.21 -3.73 -25.50
N TRP A 841 -8.18 -2.40 -25.42
CA TRP A 841 -8.70 -1.62 -24.29
C TRP A 841 -10.02 -0.94 -24.68
N LEU A 842 -11.09 -1.30 -23.99
CA LEU A 842 -12.44 -0.79 -24.22
C LEU A 842 -12.86 0.04 -23.01
N THR A 843 -13.25 1.29 -23.23
CA THR A 843 -13.73 2.20 -22.19
C THR A 843 -15.10 2.77 -22.56
N LEU A 844 -15.99 2.88 -21.58
CA LEU A 844 -17.29 3.54 -21.69
C LEU A 844 -17.27 4.84 -20.89
N ASP A 845 -17.34 5.97 -21.60
CA ASP A 845 -17.51 7.30 -20.97
C ASP A 845 -18.94 7.47 -20.42
N ALA A 846 -19.88 6.67 -20.92
CA ALA A 846 -21.25 6.53 -20.46
C ALA A 846 -21.72 5.08 -20.69
N GLY A 847 -22.53 4.55 -19.78
CA GLY A 847 -23.03 3.17 -19.83
C GLY A 847 -22.10 2.17 -19.12
N ALA A 848 -22.43 0.89 -19.21
CA ALA A 848 -21.66 -0.19 -18.60
C ALA A 848 -21.70 -1.46 -19.46
N PHE A 849 -20.66 -2.29 -19.34
CA PHE A 849 -20.61 -3.62 -19.92
C PHE A 849 -21.45 -4.60 -19.09
N ASP A 850 -22.28 -5.36 -19.78
CA ASP A 850 -22.97 -6.53 -19.22
C ASP A 850 -22.13 -7.80 -19.44
N THR A 851 -21.68 -8.00 -20.69
CA THR A 851 -20.93 -9.17 -21.13
C THR A 851 -19.93 -8.79 -22.22
N VAL A 852 -18.77 -9.42 -22.24
CA VAL A 852 -17.78 -9.34 -23.32
C VAL A 852 -17.44 -10.74 -23.79
N GLU A 853 -17.55 -11.01 -25.09
CA GLU A 853 -17.25 -12.31 -25.68
C GLU A 853 -16.05 -12.23 -26.61
N VAL A 854 -15.10 -13.14 -26.45
CA VAL A 854 -13.89 -13.25 -27.28
C VAL A 854 -13.91 -14.58 -28.02
N ASN A 855 -13.82 -14.53 -29.35
CA ASN A 855 -13.67 -15.74 -30.16
C ASN A 855 -12.21 -16.21 -30.16
N THR A 856 -11.99 -17.48 -29.82
CA THR A 856 -10.65 -18.07 -29.73
C THR A 856 -10.03 -18.43 -31.07
N LYS A 857 -10.82 -18.44 -32.16
CA LYS A 857 -10.38 -18.80 -33.53
C LYS A 857 -10.29 -17.63 -34.49
N THR A 858 -11.23 -16.68 -34.44
CA THR A 858 -11.43 -15.68 -35.51
C THR A 858 -11.16 -14.24 -35.06
N ASN A 859 -10.46 -14.05 -33.94
CA ASN A 859 -10.22 -12.78 -33.22
C ASN A 859 -11.46 -11.95 -32.84
N ALA A 860 -12.63 -12.20 -33.42
CA ALA A 860 -13.86 -11.45 -33.22
C ALA A 860 -14.19 -11.23 -31.74
N VAL A 861 -14.60 -10.00 -31.43
CA VAL A 861 -15.07 -9.59 -30.10
C VAL A 861 -16.51 -9.11 -30.20
N ARG A 862 -17.34 -9.46 -29.22
CA ARG A 862 -18.69 -8.92 -29.06
C ARG A 862 -18.83 -8.32 -27.67
N ILE A 863 -19.48 -7.18 -27.58
CA ILE A 863 -19.79 -6.54 -26.31
C ILE A 863 -21.29 -6.40 -26.17
N GLY A 864 -21.81 -6.81 -25.02
CA GLY A 864 -23.17 -6.55 -24.56
C GLY A 864 -23.15 -5.39 -23.59
N LEU A 865 -23.93 -4.36 -23.89
CA LEU A 865 -24.04 -3.16 -23.07
C LEU A 865 -25.33 -3.19 -22.24
N VAL A 866 -25.26 -2.70 -21.00
CA VAL A 866 -26.38 -2.60 -20.06
C VAL A 866 -27.52 -1.75 -20.67
N PRO A 867 -28.80 -2.04 -20.37
CA PRO A 867 -29.94 -1.28 -20.87
C PRO A 867 -29.89 0.23 -20.59
N LYS A 868 -30.58 1.01 -21.42
CA LYS A 868 -30.69 2.47 -21.24
C LYS A 868 -31.35 2.83 -19.93
N THR A 869 -30.94 3.95 -19.35
CA THR A 869 -31.69 4.66 -18.31
C THR A 869 -32.15 6.01 -18.86
N LYS A 870 -32.95 6.75 -18.09
CA LYS A 870 -33.34 8.11 -18.46
C LYS A 870 -32.12 9.03 -18.56
N GLU A 871 -31.18 8.89 -17.63
CA GLU A 871 -29.96 9.69 -17.53
C GLU A 871 -28.81 9.15 -18.40
N THR A 872 -28.92 7.93 -18.93
CA THR A 872 -27.91 7.31 -19.81
C THR A 872 -28.58 6.62 -21.01
N PRO A 873 -29.03 7.41 -22.01
CA PRO A 873 -29.66 6.86 -23.22
C PRO A 873 -28.66 6.35 -24.26
N LEU A 874 -27.40 6.81 -24.19
CA LEU A 874 -26.32 6.43 -25.09
C LEU A 874 -25.16 5.85 -24.27
N ALA A 875 -24.55 4.78 -24.78
CA ALA A 875 -23.20 4.40 -24.37
C ALA A 875 -22.17 5.13 -25.25
N ARG A 876 -21.04 5.50 -24.68
CA ARG A 876 -19.95 6.19 -25.41
C ARG A 876 -18.68 5.35 -25.37
N LEU A 877 -18.45 4.58 -26.42
CA LEU A 877 -17.38 3.59 -26.49
C LEU A 877 -16.09 4.17 -27.06
N LEU A 878 -15.01 4.06 -26.32
CA LEU A 878 -13.65 4.30 -26.76
C LEU A 878 -12.95 2.96 -26.98
N ILE A 879 -12.15 2.90 -28.03
CA ILE A 879 -11.40 1.71 -28.42
C ILE A 879 -9.95 2.12 -28.60
N GLU A 880 -9.07 1.52 -27.81
CA GLU A 880 -7.63 1.71 -27.87
C GLU A 880 -6.94 0.34 -27.96
N GLN A 881 -5.75 0.32 -28.55
CA GLN A 881 -4.90 -0.88 -28.59
C GLN A 881 -3.48 -0.55 -28.10
N PRO A 882 -3.27 -0.38 -26.78
CA PRO A 882 -1.97 0.02 -26.23
C PRO A 882 -0.84 -0.96 -26.60
N ALA A 883 -1.13 -2.27 -26.58
CA ALA A 883 -0.21 -3.29 -27.06
C ALA A 883 -0.54 -3.74 -28.49
N LYS A 884 0.49 -3.86 -29.32
CA LYS A 884 0.38 -4.47 -30.66
C LYS A 884 0.60 -5.97 -30.55
N ILE A 885 -0.47 -6.75 -30.77
CA ILE A 885 -0.41 -8.21 -30.75
C ILE A 885 -0.23 -8.77 -32.16
N SER A 886 0.72 -9.69 -32.32
CA SER A 886 0.96 -10.35 -33.60
C SER A 886 -0.30 -11.09 -34.09
N GLY A 887 -0.69 -10.85 -35.35
CA GLY A 887 -1.87 -11.47 -35.95
C GLY A 887 -3.21 -10.87 -35.51
N VAL A 888 -3.20 -9.72 -34.83
CA VAL A 888 -4.42 -8.98 -34.44
C VAL A 888 -4.41 -7.62 -35.15
N GLY A 889 -5.46 -7.38 -35.94
CA GLY A 889 -5.67 -6.13 -36.67
C GLY A 889 -6.19 -4.96 -35.82
N ALA A 890 -6.60 -3.89 -36.49
CA ALA A 890 -7.17 -2.71 -35.82
C ALA A 890 -8.67 -2.89 -35.54
N TYR A 891 -9.07 -2.81 -34.26
CA TYR A 891 -10.47 -2.97 -33.87
C TYR A 891 -11.34 -1.75 -34.17
N HIS A 892 -12.52 -2.01 -34.68
CA HIS A 892 -13.58 -1.02 -34.87
C HIS A 892 -14.96 -1.70 -34.75
N PRO A 893 -16.01 -0.95 -34.38
CA PRO A 893 -17.36 -1.46 -34.43
C PRO A 893 -17.77 -1.84 -35.87
N SER A 894 -18.52 -2.92 -36.02
CA SER A 894 -18.96 -3.41 -37.34
C SER A 894 -19.86 -2.41 -38.06
N GLU A 895 -20.73 -1.76 -37.29
CA GLU A 895 -21.44 -0.57 -37.69
C GLU A 895 -20.58 0.61 -37.25
N THR A 896 -20.08 1.43 -38.17
CA THR A 896 -19.19 2.57 -37.86
C THR A 896 -19.99 3.88 -37.73
N PRO A 897 -20.57 4.22 -36.56
CA PRO A 897 -21.11 5.55 -36.35
C PRO A 897 -19.97 6.57 -36.41
N ALA A 898 -20.30 7.81 -36.76
CA ALA A 898 -19.34 8.90 -36.66
C ALA A 898 -18.87 9.05 -35.21
N LEU A 899 -17.57 9.27 -35.01
CA LEU A 899 -17.04 9.59 -33.69
C LEU A 899 -17.62 10.93 -33.22
N GLU A 900 -18.14 10.95 -32.01
CA GLU A 900 -18.52 12.16 -31.29
C GLU A 900 -17.53 12.35 -30.15
N HIS A 901 -16.74 13.42 -30.21
CA HIS A 901 -15.77 13.78 -29.16
C HIS A 901 -14.78 12.65 -28.82
N GLY A 902 -14.39 11.87 -29.82
CA GLY A 902 -13.42 10.76 -29.68
C GLY A 902 -14.02 9.42 -29.22
N ALA A 903 -15.34 9.31 -29.07
CA ALA A 903 -16.04 8.07 -28.73
C ALA A 903 -17.10 7.70 -29.77
N TYR A 904 -17.41 6.42 -29.91
CA TYR A 904 -18.54 5.93 -30.70
C TYR A 904 -19.83 6.03 -29.87
N PRO A 905 -20.82 6.86 -30.27
CA PRO A 905 -22.11 6.91 -29.61
C PRO A 905 -22.95 5.68 -30.02
N ILE A 906 -23.46 4.95 -29.03
CA ILE A 906 -24.23 3.72 -29.25
C ILE A 906 -25.56 3.88 -28.53
N ALA A 907 -26.66 3.88 -29.31
CA ALA A 907 -28.00 3.99 -28.76
C ALA A 907 -28.36 2.73 -27.96
N LEU A 908 -28.58 2.90 -26.66
CA LEU A 908 -28.93 1.80 -25.76
C LEU A 908 -30.41 1.43 -25.91
N LYS A 909 -30.69 0.12 -25.83
CA LYS A 909 -32.03 -0.47 -25.89
C LYS A 909 -32.58 -0.72 -24.48
N ASP A 910 -33.85 -1.10 -24.38
CA ASP A 910 -34.47 -1.52 -23.10
C ASP A 910 -33.92 -2.88 -22.60
N GLY A 911 -33.25 -3.63 -23.47
CA GLY A 911 -32.48 -4.84 -23.13
C GLY A 911 -31.00 -4.69 -23.48
N VAL A 912 -30.24 -5.79 -23.35
CA VAL A 912 -28.81 -5.79 -23.68
C VAL A 912 -28.60 -5.35 -25.13
N THR A 913 -27.73 -4.35 -25.32
CA THR A 913 -27.38 -3.83 -26.65
C THR A 913 -26.08 -4.47 -27.11
N TRP A 914 -26.16 -5.30 -28.14
CA TRP A 914 -25.00 -6.02 -28.67
C TRP A 914 -24.28 -5.23 -29.77
N VAL A 915 -22.96 -5.17 -29.66
CA VAL A 915 -22.07 -4.51 -30.62
C VAL A 915 -20.96 -5.50 -30.98
N LYS A 916 -20.74 -5.71 -32.27
CA LYS A 916 -19.66 -6.58 -32.77
C LYS A 916 -18.46 -5.74 -33.16
N LEU A 917 -17.28 -6.10 -32.68
CA LEU A 917 -16.00 -5.50 -33.06
C LEU A 917 -15.24 -6.48 -33.96
N ASN A 918 -14.63 -5.96 -35.04
CA ASN A 918 -13.76 -6.75 -35.92
C ASN A 918 -12.37 -6.11 -35.97
N ASP A 919 -11.35 -6.94 -36.07
CA ASP A 919 -9.98 -6.54 -36.34
C ASP A 919 -9.73 -6.56 -37.86
N ARG A 920 -9.46 -5.39 -38.44
CA ARG A 920 -9.12 -5.26 -39.87
C ARG A 920 -7.63 -5.37 -40.10
#